data_AF-A0AB38WNT7-F1
#
_entry.id   AF-A0AB38WNT7-F1
#
_cell.length_a   1.000
_cell.length_b   1.000
_cell.length_c   1.000
_cell.angle_alpha   90.00
_cell.angle_beta   90.00
_cell.angle_gamma   90.00
#
_symmetry.space_group_name_H-M   'P 1'
#
loop_
_entity.id
_entity.type
_entity.pdbx_description
1 polymer ?
#
loop_
_entity_poly.entity_id
_entity_poly.type
_entity_poly.pdbx_seq_one_letter_code
_entity_poly.pdbx_strand_id
1 'polypeptide(L)'
;MEPIQQSVVAQWNELQLQVIREGGPAPTPTTYQLHLANAAIYDAYAALAPSASGHYSDIETSLENNDANLAEAISYAAFTVMSQLHPARAADFEALLVELGYDPANVSTDPDTAAGLGNLAAQNVFAARANDGSNAANGFADTTGFVPVNEADPTSDRAPGGENFDPNQWQPLREPNGTLTDDNGIPIFDNDDPSTFKDQRALTPHWGGVDSFALDSNDQFRPPAPPQLGDFSEYVDGLGNVTTGDQAYRDQVTEVLEISANLTDEQKLIAEYWANGPRGETPPGHWFQIAQDLALRDGHGNAQDAEMFFALSTAIFDAGIATWEAKYTYTYIRPYSAIRDLFFDQEVQAWGGPNQGTQTILGQEWLPYQNVTAPTPPFPEFVSGHSTFSTAAARTLAAYLGSDVYYDGTSVSNYDLDGVAGADLIGEFITSELTFEDRADGGDPIVLRWNTLSEAAQEAGQSRIFGGIHIQDGNLFGLQVGEQVAASAQERWSALFSNGGSSLTTLSDAGELALAGAGNDSVAGGAGDDTIEGGSGDDVLAASAGNDVVLGEAGNDRIGGGLGDDTIDGGAGDDVIGAGQGNDIVEGGDGNDLISGGAGDDTLNGGADNDSISGSFGSDSIDAGAGDDVIGGGAGRDTIEGGAGDDVIGGGEGDDDLFGSDGNDFIAGGGRNDFILGGAGDDTINGGAGNDIMSGGEGADVFVFNEFVAGSFENITDFEAGVDTVFIRVDGLDNGGNGLQGYLDALGIVDTDQGAQFTVNDNGVLFVDVLAADLTLDSFTFL
;
A
#
# COMPACT_ATOMS: atom_id res chain seq x y z
N MET A 1 35.62 -8.33 21.66
CA MET A 1 35.60 -6.88 21.89
C MET A 1 34.96 -6.65 23.26
N GLU A 2 35.21 -5.53 23.94
CA GLU A 2 34.34 -5.16 25.07
C GLU A 2 32.92 -5.01 24.50
N PRO A 3 31.86 -5.53 25.17
CA PRO A 3 30.48 -5.35 24.70
C PRO A 3 30.18 -3.87 24.52
N ILE A 4 29.58 -3.48 23.40
CA ILE A 4 29.10 -2.11 23.23
C ILE A 4 27.93 -1.93 24.21
N GLN A 5 27.95 -0.83 24.95
CA GLN A 5 26.94 -0.55 25.97
C GLN A 5 25.59 -0.26 25.28
N GLN A 6 24.61 -1.13 25.52
CA GLN A 6 23.24 -0.98 25.03
C GLN A 6 22.50 0.16 25.77
N SER A 7 21.53 0.78 25.08
CA SER A 7 20.58 1.72 25.69
C SER A 7 19.77 1.05 26.81
N VAL A 8 19.13 1.84 27.68
CA VAL A 8 18.24 1.23 28.70
C VAL A 8 17.00 0.61 28.06
N VAL A 9 16.53 1.15 26.93
CA VAL A 9 15.41 0.61 26.16
C VAL A 9 15.74 -0.80 25.65
N ALA A 10 16.92 -0.98 25.05
CA ALA A 10 17.38 -2.27 24.57
C ALA A 10 17.54 -3.32 25.70
N GLN A 11 18.01 -2.90 26.88
CA GLN A 11 18.09 -3.78 28.06
C GLN A 11 16.71 -4.25 28.53
N TRP A 12 15.72 -3.36 28.57
CA TRP A 12 14.35 -3.71 28.92
C TRP A 12 13.69 -4.61 27.86
N ASN A 13 13.90 -4.33 26.57
CA ASN A 13 13.40 -5.17 25.48
C ASN A 13 14.03 -6.58 25.50
N GLU A 14 15.32 -6.74 25.82
CA GLU A 14 15.92 -8.07 25.97
C GLU A 14 15.29 -8.86 27.13
N LEU A 15 14.95 -8.21 28.23
CA LEU A 15 14.26 -8.86 29.34
C LEU A 15 12.83 -9.26 28.98
N GLN A 16 12.14 -8.46 28.16
CA GLN A 16 10.85 -8.84 27.59
C GLN A 16 10.95 -10.05 26.64
N LEU A 17 11.96 -10.07 25.77
CA LEU A 17 12.22 -11.21 24.89
C LEU A 17 12.53 -12.50 25.67
N GLN A 18 13.24 -12.41 26.79
CA GLN A 18 13.44 -13.56 27.69
C GLN A 18 12.11 -14.14 28.21
N VAL A 19 11.13 -13.28 28.53
CA VAL A 19 9.79 -13.74 28.93
C VAL A 19 9.10 -14.47 27.77
N ILE A 20 9.21 -13.93 26.55
CA ILE A 20 8.63 -14.52 25.34
C ILE A 20 9.23 -15.91 25.05
N ARG A 21 10.55 -16.07 25.13
CA ARG A 21 11.24 -17.38 24.95
C ARG A 21 10.72 -18.45 25.90
N GLU A 22 10.43 -18.08 27.15
CA GLU A 22 9.98 -19.01 28.18
C GLU A 22 8.46 -19.32 28.10
N GLY A 23 7.68 -18.44 27.48
CA GLY A 23 6.21 -18.52 27.43
C GLY A 23 5.62 -19.45 26.35
N GLY A 24 6.43 -19.87 25.38
CA GLY A 24 5.98 -20.62 24.21
C GLY A 24 5.22 -19.76 23.18
N PRO A 25 4.86 -20.30 22.01
CA PRO A 25 4.41 -19.49 20.90
C PRO A 25 2.96 -19.00 21.02
N ALA A 26 2.78 -17.69 21.23
CA ALA A 26 1.48 -17.01 21.31
C ALA A 26 1.54 -15.63 20.63
N PRO A 27 1.62 -15.57 19.29
CA PRO A 27 1.93 -14.35 18.54
C PRO A 27 1.04 -13.15 18.91
N THR A 28 -0.28 -13.34 19.02
CA THR A 28 -1.22 -12.26 19.35
C THR A 28 -0.98 -11.67 20.75
N PRO A 29 -1.03 -12.44 21.87
CA PRO A 29 -0.59 -11.94 23.18
C PRO A 29 0.82 -11.33 23.19
N THR A 30 1.77 -11.92 22.45
CA THR A 30 3.14 -11.39 22.35
C THR A 30 3.15 -9.99 21.75
N THR A 31 2.47 -9.76 20.63
CA THR A 31 2.39 -8.42 19.99
C THR A 31 1.79 -7.38 20.94
N TYR A 32 0.76 -7.75 21.70
CA TYR A 32 0.14 -6.87 22.68
C TYR A 32 1.09 -6.50 23.82
N GLN A 33 1.81 -7.49 24.36
CA GLN A 33 2.77 -7.25 25.43
C GLN A 33 3.91 -6.34 24.97
N LEU A 34 4.44 -6.57 23.76
CA LEU A 34 5.47 -5.71 23.15
C LEU A 34 4.97 -4.28 22.96
N HIS A 35 3.76 -4.10 22.44
CA HIS A 35 3.13 -2.78 22.25
C HIS A 35 2.96 -2.02 23.57
N LEU A 36 2.38 -2.65 24.60
CA LEU A 36 2.14 -1.97 25.88
C LEU A 36 3.44 -1.47 26.53
N ALA A 37 4.50 -2.28 26.49
CA ALA A 37 5.78 -1.89 27.05
C ALA A 37 6.39 -0.72 26.28
N ASN A 38 6.44 -0.81 24.95
CA ASN A 38 7.09 0.20 24.12
C ASN A 38 6.26 1.49 23.99
N ALA A 39 4.92 1.42 24.06
CA ALA A 39 4.08 2.60 24.15
C ALA A 39 4.25 3.36 25.46
N ALA A 40 4.40 2.68 26.60
CA ALA A 40 4.66 3.34 27.86
C ALA A 40 6.06 3.98 27.90
N ILE A 41 7.05 3.30 27.32
CA ILE A 41 8.41 3.84 27.12
C ILE A 41 8.34 5.09 26.24
N TYR A 42 7.60 5.03 25.13
CA TYR A 42 7.43 6.13 24.19
C TYR A 42 6.74 7.34 24.81
N ASP A 43 5.60 7.18 25.50
CA ASP A 43 4.90 8.29 26.15
C ASP A 43 5.78 8.95 27.24
N ALA A 44 6.60 8.17 27.95
CA ALA A 44 7.57 8.71 28.91
C ALA A 44 8.71 9.50 28.22
N TYR A 45 9.14 9.06 27.04
CA TYR A 45 10.09 9.78 26.18
C TYR A 45 9.46 11.07 25.63
N ALA A 46 8.28 11.00 25.04
CA ALA A 46 7.59 12.10 24.39
C ALA A 46 7.34 13.26 25.37
N ALA A 47 6.98 12.97 26.62
CA ALA A 47 6.82 13.98 27.67
C ALA A 47 8.09 14.81 27.93
N LEU A 48 9.28 14.29 27.63
CA LEU A 48 10.54 15.01 27.76
C LEU A 48 11.03 15.58 26.41
N ALA A 49 10.55 15.06 25.28
CA ALA A 49 10.98 15.42 23.94
C ALA A 49 10.05 16.49 23.33
N PRO A 50 10.48 17.76 23.19
CA PRO A 50 9.59 18.85 22.76
C PRO A 50 9.04 18.72 21.33
N SER A 51 9.64 17.86 20.51
CA SER A 51 9.24 17.59 19.14
C SER A 51 8.28 16.41 18.99
N ALA A 52 8.00 15.68 20.06
CA ALA A 52 7.17 14.48 20.04
C ALA A 52 5.86 14.68 20.82
N SER A 53 4.83 13.92 20.45
CA SER A 53 3.54 13.87 21.16
C SER A 53 3.31 12.47 21.72
N GLY A 54 2.67 12.37 22.88
CA GLY A 54 2.33 11.07 23.46
C GLY A 54 1.23 10.38 22.67
N HIS A 55 1.27 9.06 22.58
CA HIS A 55 0.23 8.31 21.89
C HIS A 55 -1.02 8.11 22.77
N TYR A 56 -0.83 7.65 24.01
CA TYR A 56 -1.94 7.43 24.94
C TYR A 56 -2.13 8.60 25.90
N SER A 57 -1.09 9.41 26.12
CA SER A 57 -1.16 10.61 26.95
C SER A 57 -0.05 11.62 26.66
N ASP A 58 -0.45 12.89 26.45
CA ASP A 58 0.46 14.03 26.48
C ASP A 58 0.70 14.46 27.94
N ILE A 59 1.76 13.93 28.55
CA ILE A 59 2.09 14.22 29.94
C ILE A 59 2.92 15.50 30.02
N GLU A 60 2.33 16.54 30.57
CA GLU A 60 3.03 17.78 30.92
C GLU A 60 3.95 17.57 32.13
N THR A 61 5.22 17.98 32.00
CA THR A 61 6.22 17.87 33.07
C THR A 61 7.12 19.10 33.13
N SER A 62 7.57 19.45 34.34
CA SER A 62 8.62 20.44 34.55
C SER A 62 10.04 19.85 34.61
N LEU A 63 10.18 18.54 34.38
CA LEU A 63 11.47 17.87 34.32
C LEU A 63 12.35 18.43 33.20
N GLU A 64 13.64 18.58 33.50
CA GLU A 64 14.63 18.92 32.49
C GLU A 64 14.82 17.74 31.53
N ASN A 65 14.76 18.00 30.23
CA ASN A 65 15.13 17.02 29.21
C ASN A 65 16.65 16.77 29.25
N ASN A 66 17.05 15.64 29.84
CA ASN A 66 18.42 15.13 29.84
C ASN A 66 18.42 13.59 29.93
N ASP A 67 19.53 12.98 29.53
CA ASP A 67 19.67 11.52 29.45
C ASP A 67 19.40 10.79 30.77
N ALA A 68 19.71 11.39 31.92
CA ALA A 68 19.49 10.76 33.22
C ALA A 68 18.00 10.69 33.57
N ASN A 69 17.29 11.81 33.39
CA ASN A 69 15.84 11.85 33.59
C ASN A 69 15.11 10.95 32.58
N LEU A 70 15.55 10.95 31.32
CA LEU A 70 14.99 10.09 30.29
C LEU A 70 15.20 8.60 30.61
N ALA A 71 16.43 8.20 30.97
CA ALA A 71 16.75 6.82 31.32
C ALA A 71 15.95 6.33 32.54
N GLU A 72 15.80 7.17 33.57
CA GLU A 72 14.99 6.85 34.75
C GLU A 72 13.50 6.73 34.39
N ALA A 73 12.93 7.69 33.66
CA ALA A 73 11.51 7.69 33.28
C ALA A 73 11.14 6.46 32.42
N ILE A 74 11.95 6.17 31.38
CA ILE A 74 11.81 4.96 30.56
C ILE A 74 11.85 3.70 31.43
N SER A 75 12.75 3.64 32.40
CA SER A 75 12.93 2.45 33.23
C SER A 75 11.74 2.19 34.14
N TYR A 76 11.13 3.23 34.73
CA TYR A 76 9.92 3.07 35.53
C TYR A 76 8.68 2.75 34.67
N ALA A 77 8.60 3.29 33.45
CA ALA A 77 7.54 2.94 32.51
C ALA A 77 7.59 1.44 32.16
N ALA A 78 8.76 0.97 31.70
CA ALA A 78 8.99 -0.43 31.36
C ALA A 78 8.76 -1.36 32.57
N PHE A 79 9.37 -1.04 33.71
CA PHE A 79 9.24 -1.83 34.95
C PHE A 79 7.78 -2.01 35.36
N THR A 80 7.00 -0.93 35.34
CA THR A 80 5.59 -0.94 35.75
C THR A 80 4.75 -1.81 34.81
N VAL A 81 4.92 -1.64 33.50
CA VAL A 81 4.19 -2.44 32.51
C VAL A 81 4.55 -3.93 32.63
N MET A 82 5.84 -4.26 32.61
CA MET A 82 6.28 -5.65 32.61
C MET A 82 5.96 -6.36 33.92
N SER A 83 6.07 -5.70 35.07
CA SER A 83 5.70 -6.29 36.36
C SER A 83 4.20 -6.60 36.44
N GLN A 84 3.36 -5.80 35.80
CA GLN A 84 1.92 -6.01 35.74
C GLN A 84 1.54 -7.11 34.73
N LEU A 85 2.17 -7.15 33.56
CA LEU A 85 1.95 -8.20 32.56
C LEU A 85 2.47 -9.57 33.01
N HIS A 86 3.60 -9.58 33.73
CA HIS A 86 4.33 -10.79 34.10
C HIS A 86 4.66 -10.83 35.61
N PRO A 87 3.65 -10.90 36.49
CA PRO A 87 3.88 -10.88 37.94
C PRO A 87 4.75 -12.05 38.44
N ALA A 88 4.80 -13.16 37.71
CA ALA A 88 5.67 -14.30 38.03
C ALA A 88 7.17 -14.01 37.80
N ARG A 89 7.49 -12.98 37.00
CA ARG A 89 8.85 -12.56 36.63
C ARG A 89 9.23 -11.21 37.25
N ALA A 90 8.40 -10.65 38.13
CA ALA A 90 8.61 -9.34 38.75
C ALA A 90 10.01 -9.16 39.38
N ALA A 91 10.55 -10.22 40.00
CA ALA A 91 11.87 -10.20 40.60
C ALA A 91 13.01 -9.94 39.60
N ASP A 92 12.85 -10.33 38.33
CA ASP A 92 13.86 -10.10 37.29
C ASP A 92 13.83 -8.62 36.86
N PHE A 93 12.64 -8.04 36.73
CA PHE A 93 12.49 -6.60 36.43
C PHE A 93 12.98 -5.72 37.58
N GLU A 94 12.70 -6.11 38.84
CA GLU A 94 13.24 -5.44 40.02
C GLU A 94 14.77 -5.47 40.04
N ALA A 95 15.38 -6.59 39.65
CA ALA A 95 16.83 -6.73 39.61
C ALA A 95 17.48 -5.75 38.62
N LEU A 96 16.94 -5.63 37.41
CA LEU A 96 17.43 -4.67 36.42
C LEU A 96 17.23 -3.22 36.89
N LEU A 97 16.07 -2.89 37.45
CA LEU A 97 15.80 -1.54 37.97
C LEU A 97 16.78 -1.14 39.08
N VAL A 98 17.13 -2.07 39.97
CA VAL A 98 18.15 -1.88 41.03
C VAL A 98 19.57 -1.77 40.44
N GLU A 99 19.89 -2.55 39.42
CA GLU A 99 21.19 -2.48 38.72
C GLU A 99 21.41 -1.11 38.07
N LEU A 100 20.35 -0.54 37.49
CA LEU A 100 20.32 0.82 36.95
C LEU A 100 20.36 1.91 38.05
N GLY A 101 20.25 1.54 39.32
CA GLY A 101 20.40 2.43 40.48
C GLY A 101 19.10 3.06 41.00
N TYR A 102 17.94 2.54 40.59
CA TYR A 102 16.62 3.08 40.96
C TYR A 102 15.95 2.23 42.07
N ASP A 103 14.91 2.79 42.72
CA ASP A 103 14.20 2.15 43.85
C ASP A 103 12.86 1.53 43.39
N PRO A 104 12.74 0.19 43.33
CA PRO A 104 11.49 -0.47 42.94
C PRO A 104 10.30 -0.16 43.85
N ALA A 105 10.53 0.35 45.07
CA ALA A 105 9.44 0.75 45.97
C ALA A 105 8.83 2.11 45.60
N ASN A 106 9.40 2.85 44.64
CA ASN A 106 8.89 4.14 44.23
C ASN A 106 7.69 4.00 43.28
N VAL A 107 6.50 4.18 43.84
CA VAL A 107 5.21 4.13 43.14
C VAL A 107 4.58 5.52 42.93
N SER A 108 5.40 6.59 42.99
CA SER A 108 4.93 7.94 42.71
C SER A 108 4.33 8.02 41.30
N THR A 109 3.37 8.93 41.09
CA THR A 109 2.84 9.30 39.77
C THR A 109 2.93 10.81 39.55
N ASP A 110 3.83 11.48 40.28
CA ASP A 110 4.12 12.90 40.14
C ASP A 110 4.92 13.10 38.84
N PRO A 111 4.33 13.73 37.79
CA PRO A 111 4.99 13.86 36.49
C PRO A 111 6.24 14.75 36.55
N ASP A 112 6.44 15.53 37.63
CA ASP A 112 7.62 16.35 37.86
C ASP A 112 8.81 15.56 38.45
N THR A 113 8.69 14.24 38.57
CA THR A 113 9.77 13.32 38.96
C THR A 113 9.93 12.23 37.90
N ALA A 114 11.15 11.85 37.52
CA ALA A 114 11.36 10.89 36.42
C ALA A 114 10.66 9.54 36.70
N ALA A 115 10.77 9.02 37.92
CA ALA A 115 10.03 7.84 38.35
C ALA A 115 8.51 8.01 38.25
N GLY A 116 8.00 9.17 38.67
CA GLY A 116 6.57 9.45 38.63
C GLY A 116 6.02 9.62 37.21
N LEU A 117 6.79 10.24 36.32
CA LEU A 117 6.50 10.34 34.90
C LEU A 117 6.38 8.95 34.25
N GLY A 118 7.39 8.08 34.44
CA GLY A 118 7.38 6.73 33.88
C GLY A 118 6.21 5.88 34.39
N ASN A 119 5.96 5.90 35.71
CA ASN A 119 4.83 5.21 36.31
C ASN A 119 3.48 5.73 35.81
N LEU A 120 3.35 7.05 35.58
CA LEU A 120 2.13 7.66 35.06
C LEU A 120 1.89 7.26 33.60
N ALA A 121 2.91 7.28 32.76
CA ALA A 121 2.83 6.80 31.37
C ALA A 121 2.32 5.36 31.30
N ALA A 122 2.93 4.45 32.08
CA ALA A 122 2.49 3.06 32.17
C ALA A 122 1.02 2.91 32.61
N GLN A 123 0.58 3.71 33.59
CA GLN A 123 -0.81 3.68 34.06
C GLN A 123 -1.79 4.17 32.98
N ASN A 124 -1.42 5.21 32.22
CA ASN A 124 -2.25 5.74 31.14
C ASN A 124 -2.42 4.71 30.02
N VAL A 125 -1.36 4.02 29.63
CA VAL A 125 -1.42 2.92 28.64
C VAL A 125 -2.40 1.82 29.09
N PHE A 126 -2.27 1.33 30.33
CA PHE A 126 -3.20 0.32 30.85
C PHE A 126 -4.65 0.82 30.94
N ALA A 127 -4.84 2.09 31.30
CA ALA A 127 -6.17 2.68 31.38
C ALA A 127 -6.82 2.77 30.00
N ALA A 128 -6.07 3.21 28.98
CA ALA A 128 -6.52 3.28 27.60
C ALA A 128 -6.85 1.89 27.03
N ARG A 129 -6.04 0.87 27.37
CA ARG A 129 -6.19 -0.50 26.85
C ARG A 129 -7.03 -1.44 27.74
N ALA A 130 -7.72 -0.92 28.75
CA ALA A 130 -8.47 -1.76 29.68
C ALA A 130 -9.65 -2.53 29.03
N ASN A 131 -10.23 -1.99 27.96
CA ASN A 131 -11.40 -2.56 27.27
C ASN A 131 -11.24 -2.59 25.75
N ASP A 132 -10.01 -2.77 25.28
CA ASP A 132 -9.61 -2.69 23.87
C ASP A 132 -9.96 -3.92 23.02
N GLY A 133 -10.87 -4.77 23.50
CA GLY A 133 -11.21 -6.04 22.86
C GLY A 133 -10.23 -7.19 23.13
N SER A 134 -8.99 -6.96 23.60
CA SER A 134 -7.96 -8.02 23.75
C SER A 134 -8.29 -9.07 24.80
N ASN A 135 -9.13 -8.71 25.77
CA ASN A 135 -9.45 -9.50 26.95
C ASN A 135 -8.22 -9.88 27.81
N ALA A 136 -7.18 -9.04 27.80
CA ALA A 136 -5.92 -9.28 28.53
C ALA A 136 -6.14 -9.57 30.03
N ALA A 137 -7.08 -8.87 30.68
CA ALA A 137 -7.39 -9.05 32.10
C ALA A 137 -7.89 -10.46 32.46
N ASN A 138 -8.40 -11.21 31.48
CA ASN A 138 -8.86 -12.60 31.65
C ASN A 138 -7.95 -13.60 30.92
N GLY A 139 -6.68 -13.25 30.71
CA GLY A 139 -5.69 -14.12 30.07
C GLY A 139 -5.97 -14.36 28.59
N PHE A 140 -6.51 -13.35 27.88
CA PHE A 140 -6.80 -13.40 26.44
C PHE A 140 -7.79 -14.49 26.04
N ALA A 141 -8.68 -14.90 26.94
CA ALA A 141 -9.69 -15.90 26.65
C ALA A 141 -10.63 -15.44 25.52
N ASP A 142 -11.08 -16.38 24.68
CA ASP A 142 -12.04 -16.09 23.59
C ASP A 142 -13.32 -15.44 24.13
N THR A 143 -13.75 -14.36 23.50
CA THR A 143 -15.00 -13.64 23.79
C THR A 143 -16.08 -13.81 22.73
N THR A 144 -15.75 -14.41 21.58
CA THR A 144 -16.67 -14.61 20.45
C THR A 144 -17.52 -15.87 20.58
N GLY A 145 -17.04 -16.87 21.32
CA GLY A 145 -17.67 -18.19 21.39
C GLY A 145 -17.43 -19.01 20.13
N PHE A 146 -16.28 -18.83 19.49
CA PHE A 146 -15.91 -19.51 18.26
C PHE A 146 -15.91 -21.03 18.44
N VAL A 147 -16.57 -21.74 17.52
CA VAL A 147 -16.60 -23.21 17.49
C VAL A 147 -16.22 -23.66 16.08
N PRO A 148 -15.14 -24.44 15.91
CA PRO A 148 -14.73 -24.93 14.60
C PRO A 148 -15.77 -25.90 14.03
N VAL A 149 -15.91 -25.89 12.70
CA VAL A 149 -16.80 -26.80 11.95
C VAL A 149 -16.28 -28.24 12.04
N ASN A 150 -14.96 -28.41 11.86
CA ASN A 150 -14.27 -29.69 11.91
C ASN A 150 -13.80 -30.04 13.33
N GLU A 151 -13.53 -31.33 13.58
CA GLU A 151 -13.14 -31.85 14.90
C GLU A 151 -11.67 -32.30 14.98
N ALA A 152 -11.12 -32.20 16.19
CA ALA A 152 -9.74 -32.60 16.50
C ALA A 152 -9.53 -34.10 16.58
N ASP A 153 -10.59 -34.85 16.90
CA ASP A 153 -10.50 -36.31 16.95
C ASP A 153 -10.30 -36.86 15.53
N PRO A 154 -9.15 -37.51 15.24
CA PRO A 154 -8.89 -38.04 13.89
C PRO A 154 -9.82 -39.19 13.49
N THR A 155 -10.63 -39.72 14.42
CA THR A 155 -11.63 -40.76 14.16
C THR A 155 -13.05 -40.22 13.96
N SER A 156 -13.24 -38.90 14.08
CA SER A 156 -14.52 -38.22 13.89
C SER A 156 -15.00 -38.30 12.44
N ASP A 157 -16.32 -38.25 12.24
CA ASP A 157 -16.90 -38.05 10.91
C ASP A 157 -16.67 -36.64 10.35
N ARG A 158 -16.17 -35.72 11.19
CA ARG A 158 -15.77 -34.34 10.86
C ARG A 158 -14.24 -34.15 10.86
N ALA A 159 -13.49 -35.19 10.55
CA ALA A 159 -12.05 -35.19 10.31
C ALA A 159 -11.74 -35.71 8.89
N PRO A 160 -10.55 -35.46 8.30
CA PRO A 160 -10.20 -35.87 6.94
C PRO A 160 -10.58 -37.32 6.61
N GLY A 161 -11.25 -37.52 5.47
CA GLY A 161 -11.83 -38.81 5.06
C GLY A 161 -13.20 -39.16 5.68
N GLY A 162 -13.72 -38.33 6.59
CA GLY A 162 -15.07 -38.44 7.16
C GLY A 162 -16.16 -37.85 6.25
N GLU A 163 -17.39 -38.37 6.37
CA GLU A 163 -18.53 -37.94 5.53
C GLU A 163 -18.96 -36.48 5.75
N ASN A 164 -18.73 -35.95 6.95
CA ASN A 164 -19.15 -34.61 7.37
C ASN A 164 -17.96 -33.63 7.56
N PHE A 165 -16.78 -33.99 7.07
CA PHE A 165 -15.64 -33.09 7.04
C PHE A 165 -15.85 -31.98 6.00
N ASP A 166 -15.61 -30.74 6.40
CA ASP A 166 -15.65 -29.59 5.49
C ASP A 166 -14.21 -29.24 5.05
N PRO A 167 -13.82 -29.53 3.81
CA PRO A 167 -12.47 -29.30 3.31
C PRO A 167 -12.13 -27.82 3.11
N ASN A 168 -13.09 -26.90 3.28
CA ASN A 168 -12.85 -25.47 3.18
C ASN A 168 -12.71 -24.80 4.56
N GLN A 169 -12.78 -25.58 5.65
CA GLN A 169 -12.81 -25.07 7.02
C GLN A 169 -11.65 -25.62 7.85
N TRP A 170 -11.13 -24.79 8.75
CA TRP A 170 -10.02 -25.13 9.62
C TRP A 170 -10.39 -26.28 10.56
N GLN A 171 -9.42 -27.19 10.73
CA GLN A 171 -9.52 -28.32 11.64
C GLN A 171 -8.56 -28.09 12.83
N PRO A 172 -9.06 -28.01 14.08
CA PRO A 172 -8.18 -28.14 15.24
C PRO A 172 -7.57 -29.54 15.26
N LEU A 173 -6.36 -29.74 15.76
CA LEU A 173 -5.73 -31.05 15.81
C LEU A 173 -5.61 -31.62 17.23
N ARG A 174 -5.58 -32.95 17.31
CA ARG A 174 -5.13 -33.66 18.51
C ARG A 174 -3.61 -33.74 18.52
N GLU A 175 -2.99 -33.24 19.58
CA GLU A 175 -1.54 -33.19 19.75
C GLU A 175 -1.10 -34.05 20.94
N PRO A 176 0.04 -34.76 20.83
CA PRO A 176 0.64 -35.43 21.98
C PRO A 176 1.01 -34.41 23.05
N ASN A 177 0.74 -34.74 24.32
CA ASN A 177 1.10 -33.87 25.44
C ASN A 177 2.45 -34.24 26.10
N GLY A 178 3.16 -35.21 25.53
CA GLY A 178 4.48 -35.68 25.96
C GLY A 178 4.45 -36.74 27.06
N THR A 179 3.28 -37.21 27.54
CA THR A 179 3.24 -38.28 28.55
C THR A 179 3.48 -39.67 27.96
N LEU A 180 3.36 -39.81 26.64
CA LEU A 180 3.64 -41.03 25.89
C LEU A 180 4.62 -40.70 24.75
N THR A 181 5.59 -41.60 24.52
CA THR A 181 6.57 -41.48 23.45
C THR A 181 6.71 -42.79 22.69
N ASP A 182 7.15 -42.72 21.44
CA ASP A 182 7.56 -43.89 20.66
C ASP A 182 8.92 -44.45 21.12
N ASP A 183 9.41 -45.49 20.43
CA ASP A 183 10.69 -46.16 20.71
C ASP A 183 11.91 -45.22 20.53
N ASN A 184 11.75 -44.09 19.83
CA ASN A 184 12.78 -43.08 19.60
C ASN A 184 12.65 -41.88 20.55
N GLY A 185 11.68 -41.89 21.46
CA GLY A 185 11.44 -40.80 22.41
C GLY A 185 10.63 -39.63 21.82
N ILE A 186 10.06 -39.78 20.62
CA ILE A 186 9.19 -38.77 20.01
C ILE A 186 7.82 -38.83 20.68
N PRO A 187 7.25 -37.69 21.13
CA PRO A 187 5.90 -37.64 21.67
C PRO A 187 4.84 -38.22 20.72
N ILE A 188 4.00 -39.13 21.22
CA ILE A 188 2.86 -39.72 20.51
C ILE A 188 1.62 -39.69 21.41
N PHE A 189 0.45 -39.98 20.84
CA PHE A 189 -0.78 -40.11 21.60
C PHE A 189 -1.53 -41.40 21.28
N ASP A 190 -2.33 -41.85 22.24
CA ASP A 190 -3.30 -42.93 22.09
C ASP A 190 -4.71 -42.33 22.13
N ASN A 191 -5.49 -42.53 21.06
CA ASN A 191 -6.86 -42.00 20.96
C ASN A 191 -7.79 -42.56 22.05
N ASP A 192 -7.48 -43.74 22.60
CA ASP A 192 -8.26 -44.35 23.68
C ASP A 192 -7.83 -43.88 25.08
N ASP A 193 -6.73 -43.12 25.20
CA ASP A 193 -6.21 -42.57 26.46
C ASP A 193 -6.09 -41.03 26.42
N PRO A 194 -7.13 -40.30 26.88
CA PRO A 194 -7.13 -38.84 26.97
C PRO A 194 -6.02 -38.23 27.83
N SER A 195 -5.30 -39.02 28.64
CA SER A 195 -4.17 -38.52 29.39
C SER A 195 -2.92 -38.31 28.54
N THR A 196 -2.92 -38.77 27.29
CA THR A 196 -1.77 -38.73 26.36
C THR A 196 -1.79 -37.60 25.34
N PHE A 197 -2.90 -36.87 25.24
CA PHE A 197 -3.06 -35.79 24.27
C PHE A 197 -3.73 -34.54 24.84
N LYS A 198 -3.69 -33.48 24.04
CA LYS A 198 -4.54 -32.29 24.16
C LYS A 198 -5.12 -32.00 22.78
N ASP A 199 -6.35 -31.50 22.73
CA ASP A 199 -6.91 -30.98 21.50
C ASP A 199 -6.59 -29.48 21.39
N GLN A 200 -6.19 -29.04 20.20
CA GLN A 200 -5.94 -27.63 19.90
C GLN A 200 -7.19 -26.80 20.19
N ARG A 201 -6.96 -25.59 20.71
CA ARG A 201 -7.98 -24.58 20.90
C ARG A 201 -7.63 -23.37 20.07
N ALA A 202 -8.63 -22.82 19.38
CA ALA A 202 -8.48 -21.63 18.56
C ALA A 202 -7.80 -20.51 19.36
N LEU A 203 -6.65 -20.04 18.88
CA LEU A 203 -5.88 -18.99 19.52
C LEU A 203 -6.52 -17.62 19.24
N THR A 204 -7.02 -16.98 20.31
CA THR A 204 -7.59 -15.62 20.32
C THR A 204 -8.51 -15.29 19.11
N PRO A 205 -9.64 -16.00 18.90
CA PRO A 205 -10.53 -15.76 17.76
C PRO A 205 -11.10 -14.34 17.69
N HIS A 206 -11.17 -13.65 18.82
CA HIS A 206 -11.63 -12.26 18.93
C HIS A 206 -10.61 -11.22 18.47
N TRP A 207 -9.38 -11.61 18.12
CA TRP A 207 -8.27 -10.66 17.97
C TRP A 207 -8.45 -9.67 16.82
N GLY A 208 -9.17 -10.06 15.76
CA GLY A 208 -9.57 -9.14 14.69
C GLY A 208 -10.54 -8.03 15.13
N GLY A 209 -11.02 -8.04 16.38
CA GLY A 209 -11.84 -6.98 16.98
C GLY A 209 -11.12 -6.18 18.07
N VAL A 210 -9.79 -6.28 18.16
CA VAL A 210 -8.97 -5.50 19.09
C VAL A 210 -8.76 -4.09 18.53
N ASP A 211 -8.76 -3.07 19.39
CA ASP A 211 -8.52 -1.68 18.95
C ASP A 211 -7.12 -1.57 18.33
N SER A 212 -7.04 -1.14 17.07
CA SER A 212 -5.79 -0.96 16.31
C SER A 212 -5.03 0.30 16.73
N PHE A 213 -3.77 0.37 16.33
CA PHE A 213 -2.98 1.59 16.36
C PHE A 213 -3.29 2.47 15.16
N ALA A 214 -3.22 2.00 13.92
CA ALA A 214 -3.27 2.83 12.71
C ALA A 214 -4.29 2.37 11.65
N LEU A 215 -5.06 1.31 11.90
CA LEU A 215 -6.08 0.84 10.94
C LEU A 215 -7.38 1.64 11.09
N ASP A 216 -7.96 2.08 9.99
CA ASP A 216 -9.28 2.74 9.94
C ASP A 216 -10.41 1.78 10.30
N SER A 217 -10.27 0.53 9.88
CA SER A 217 -11.05 -0.60 10.32
C SER A 217 -10.16 -1.84 10.37
N ASN A 218 -10.46 -2.78 11.25
CA ASN A 218 -9.63 -3.98 11.38
C ASN A 218 -9.65 -4.88 10.14
N ASP A 219 -10.61 -4.68 9.24
CA ASP A 219 -10.72 -5.37 7.96
C ASP A 219 -10.32 -4.55 6.73
N GLN A 220 -9.75 -3.36 6.94
CA GLN A 220 -9.30 -2.44 5.90
C GLN A 220 -8.44 -3.14 4.83
N PHE A 221 -7.56 -4.04 5.24
CA PHE A 221 -6.63 -4.76 4.37
C PHE A 221 -6.99 -6.23 4.17
N ARG A 222 -8.25 -6.62 4.43
CA ARG A 222 -8.67 -8.02 4.26
C ARG A 222 -8.48 -8.45 2.79
N PRO A 223 -7.65 -9.49 2.52
CA PRO A 223 -7.46 -9.99 1.16
C PRO A 223 -8.74 -10.64 0.61
N PRO A 224 -8.83 -10.87 -0.71
CA PRO A 224 -9.90 -11.68 -1.30
C PRO A 224 -10.02 -13.05 -0.63
N ALA A 225 -11.23 -13.63 -0.65
CA ALA A 225 -11.45 -14.94 -0.06
C ALA A 225 -10.52 -16.00 -0.69
N PRO A 226 -9.93 -16.91 0.11
CA PRO A 226 -9.06 -17.97 -0.40
C PRO A 226 -9.84 -18.96 -1.28
N PRO A 227 -9.16 -19.72 -2.16
CA PRO A 227 -9.83 -20.61 -3.11
C PRO A 227 -10.54 -21.75 -2.37
N GLN A 228 -11.71 -22.17 -2.84
CA GLN A 228 -12.49 -23.22 -2.18
C GLN A 228 -12.62 -24.46 -3.07
N LEU A 229 -12.44 -25.64 -2.46
CA LEU A 229 -12.73 -26.91 -3.08
C LEU A 229 -14.22 -26.98 -3.45
N GLY A 230 -14.51 -27.31 -4.72
CA GLY A 230 -15.85 -27.36 -5.28
C GLY A 230 -16.42 -26.03 -5.79
N ASP A 231 -15.67 -24.92 -5.68
CA ASP A 231 -16.06 -23.64 -6.29
C ASP A 231 -15.56 -23.53 -7.75
N PHE A 232 -16.49 -23.42 -8.69
CA PHE A 232 -16.18 -23.29 -10.12
C PHE A 232 -16.26 -21.85 -10.64
N SER A 233 -16.41 -20.87 -9.74
CA SER A 233 -16.29 -19.46 -10.07
C SER A 233 -14.83 -19.07 -10.31
N GLU A 234 -14.63 -17.96 -11.03
CA GLU A 234 -13.30 -17.44 -11.35
C GLU A 234 -12.54 -17.04 -10.08
N TYR A 235 -11.28 -17.43 -10.00
CA TYR A 235 -10.36 -17.12 -8.92
C TYR A 235 -9.05 -16.58 -9.49
N VAL A 236 -8.57 -15.48 -8.92
CA VAL A 236 -7.27 -14.87 -9.24
C VAL A 236 -6.35 -15.11 -8.06
N ASP A 237 -5.28 -15.88 -8.27
CA ASP A 237 -4.31 -16.21 -7.23
C ASP A 237 -3.38 -15.01 -6.92
N GLY A 238 -2.55 -15.13 -5.88
CA GLY A 238 -1.60 -14.08 -5.48
C GLY A 238 -0.51 -13.78 -6.52
N LEU A 239 -0.36 -14.62 -7.55
CA LEU A 239 0.54 -14.41 -8.69
C LEU A 239 -0.19 -13.77 -9.90
N GLY A 240 -1.50 -13.57 -9.81
CA GLY A 240 -2.34 -13.03 -10.89
C GLY A 240 -2.81 -14.07 -11.91
N ASN A 241 -2.63 -15.37 -11.65
CA ASN A 241 -3.15 -16.42 -12.53
C ASN A 241 -4.66 -16.58 -12.32
N VAL A 242 -5.38 -16.74 -13.43
CA VAL A 242 -6.83 -16.91 -13.43
C VAL A 242 -7.20 -18.38 -13.61
N THR A 243 -7.87 -18.97 -12.62
CA THR A 243 -8.41 -20.33 -12.65
C THR A 243 -9.80 -20.38 -12.02
N THR A 244 -10.31 -21.56 -11.64
CA THR A 244 -11.48 -21.64 -10.75
C THR A 244 -11.03 -21.89 -9.32
N GLY A 245 -11.86 -21.53 -8.33
CA GLY A 245 -11.58 -21.82 -6.91
C GLY A 245 -11.18 -23.28 -6.63
N ASP A 246 -11.87 -24.25 -7.23
CA ASP A 246 -11.57 -25.69 -7.09
C ASP A 246 -10.20 -26.06 -7.68
N GLN A 247 -9.83 -25.45 -8.81
CA GLN A 247 -8.57 -25.72 -9.48
C GLN A 247 -7.41 -25.10 -8.68
N ALA A 248 -7.54 -23.82 -8.29
CA ALA A 248 -6.58 -23.14 -7.44
C ALA A 248 -6.35 -23.85 -6.10
N TYR A 249 -7.42 -24.33 -5.45
CA TYR A 249 -7.32 -25.12 -4.22
C TYR A 249 -6.47 -26.37 -4.45
N ARG A 250 -6.77 -27.16 -5.49
CA ARG A 250 -6.03 -28.41 -5.78
C ARG A 250 -4.59 -28.16 -6.14
N ASP A 251 -4.33 -27.13 -6.95
CA ASP A 251 -2.98 -26.79 -7.42
C ASP A 251 -2.10 -26.38 -6.24
N GLN A 252 -2.57 -25.49 -5.37
CA GLN A 252 -1.80 -25.03 -4.21
C GLN A 252 -1.60 -26.11 -3.15
N VAL A 253 -2.60 -26.98 -2.92
CA VAL A 253 -2.44 -28.14 -2.03
C VAL A 253 -1.42 -29.13 -2.59
N THR A 254 -1.41 -29.32 -3.91
CA THR A 254 -0.44 -30.20 -4.59
C THR A 254 0.97 -29.60 -4.59
N GLU A 255 1.10 -28.29 -4.77
CA GLU A 255 2.37 -27.57 -4.71
C GLU A 255 3.08 -27.79 -3.36
N VAL A 256 2.35 -27.77 -2.24
CA VAL A 256 2.92 -28.07 -0.91
C VAL A 256 3.52 -29.47 -0.86
N LEU A 257 2.88 -30.48 -1.47
CA LEU A 257 3.42 -31.83 -1.57
C LEU A 257 4.67 -31.89 -2.46
N GLU A 258 4.65 -31.19 -3.60
CA GLU A 258 5.78 -31.12 -4.52
C GLU A 258 7.01 -30.48 -3.86
N ILE A 259 6.82 -29.40 -3.11
CA ILE A 259 7.87 -28.77 -2.32
C ILE A 259 8.36 -29.72 -1.22
N SER A 260 7.44 -30.32 -0.46
CA SER A 260 7.76 -31.31 0.57
C SER A 260 8.62 -32.46 0.03
N ALA A 261 8.33 -32.94 -1.19
CA ALA A 261 9.07 -34.02 -1.83
C ALA A 261 10.49 -33.62 -2.27
N ASN A 262 10.79 -32.33 -2.39
CA ASN A 262 12.03 -31.82 -2.96
C ASN A 262 12.82 -30.88 -2.04
N LEU A 263 12.51 -30.84 -0.74
CA LEU A 263 13.19 -30.00 0.25
C LEU A 263 14.71 -30.21 0.25
N THR A 264 15.46 -29.13 0.02
CA THR A 264 16.91 -29.09 0.23
C THR A 264 17.26 -28.84 1.70
N ASP A 265 18.50 -29.16 2.10
CA ASP A 265 18.96 -28.87 3.47
C ASP A 265 18.95 -27.36 3.78
N GLU A 266 19.17 -26.49 2.78
CA GLU A 266 19.03 -25.03 2.90
C GLU A 266 17.57 -24.60 3.13
N GLN A 267 16.61 -25.14 2.37
CA GLN A 267 15.19 -24.82 2.54
C GLN A 267 14.64 -25.30 3.88
N LYS A 268 15.11 -26.46 4.34
CA LYS A 268 14.84 -26.96 5.69
C LYS A 268 15.36 -26.01 6.75
N LEU A 269 16.61 -25.55 6.61
CA LEU A 269 17.19 -24.59 7.53
C LEU A 269 16.41 -23.28 7.56
N ILE A 270 16.00 -22.76 6.39
CA ILE A 270 15.13 -21.57 6.29
C ILE A 270 13.82 -21.79 7.06
N ALA A 271 13.19 -22.95 6.93
CA ALA A 271 11.97 -23.31 7.66
C ALA A 271 12.16 -23.35 9.18
N GLU A 272 13.32 -23.81 9.66
CA GLU A 272 13.68 -23.86 11.08
C GLU A 272 14.01 -22.45 11.63
N TYR A 273 14.92 -21.73 10.96
CA TYR A 273 15.40 -20.41 11.38
C TYR A 273 14.25 -19.42 11.59
N TRP A 274 13.36 -19.31 10.60
CA TRP A 274 12.25 -18.36 10.66
C TRP A 274 11.06 -18.80 11.50
N ALA A 275 11.09 -20.01 12.09
CA ALA A 275 9.97 -20.48 12.92
C ALA A 275 9.94 -19.83 14.30
N ASN A 276 11.08 -19.87 15.00
CA ASN A 276 11.21 -19.24 16.31
C ASN A 276 12.55 -18.49 16.46
N GLY A 277 13.22 -18.14 15.36
CA GLY A 277 14.55 -17.54 15.41
C GLY A 277 15.60 -18.47 16.04
N PRO A 278 16.88 -18.06 16.04
CA PRO A 278 17.96 -18.84 16.64
C PRO A 278 17.88 -18.93 18.18
N ARG A 279 17.15 -18.00 18.84
CA ARG A 279 17.05 -17.94 20.31
C ARG A 279 15.67 -18.31 20.86
N GLY A 280 14.74 -18.74 20.01
CA GLY A 280 13.46 -19.33 20.42
C GLY A 280 12.27 -18.38 20.57
N GLU A 281 12.34 -17.17 20.00
CA GLU A 281 11.24 -16.22 19.92
C GLU A 281 10.31 -16.43 18.73
N THR A 282 8.99 -16.41 18.98
CA THR A 282 8.01 -16.24 17.90
C THR A 282 8.32 -15.05 17.00
N PRO A 283 7.84 -15.01 15.75
CA PRO A 283 8.23 -13.97 14.78
C PRO A 283 8.17 -12.53 15.28
N PRO A 284 7.13 -12.08 16.02
CA PRO A 284 7.16 -10.74 16.64
C PRO A 284 8.41 -10.47 17.47
N GLY A 285 8.83 -11.44 18.30
CA GLY A 285 10.03 -11.33 19.11
C GLY A 285 11.33 -11.46 18.29
N HIS A 286 11.35 -12.30 17.25
CA HIS A 286 12.52 -12.41 16.37
C HIS A 286 12.85 -11.08 15.68
N TRP A 287 11.83 -10.35 15.20
CA TRP A 287 12.04 -9.02 14.61
C TRP A 287 12.49 -7.97 15.63
N PHE A 288 12.14 -8.12 16.90
CA PHE A 288 12.70 -7.30 17.98
C PHE A 288 14.18 -7.61 18.23
N GLN A 289 14.64 -8.84 18.05
CA GLN A 289 16.07 -9.15 18.10
C GLN A 289 16.83 -8.51 16.95
N ILE A 290 16.27 -8.60 15.74
CA ILE A 290 16.82 -7.93 14.56
C ILE A 290 16.94 -6.42 14.84
N ALA A 291 15.90 -5.80 15.39
CA ALA A 291 15.95 -4.39 15.77
C ALA A 291 17.03 -4.07 16.83
N GLN A 292 17.28 -4.95 17.81
CA GLN A 292 18.38 -4.78 18.76
C GLN A 292 19.75 -4.79 18.09
N ASP A 293 19.96 -5.68 17.12
CA ASP A 293 21.20 -5.73 16.35
C ASP A 293 21.37 -4.47 15.48
N LEU A 294 20.29 -3.97 14.87
CA LEU A 294 20.32 -2.73 14.10
C LEU A 294 20.61 -1.50 14.99
N ALA A 295 19.97 -1.39 16.15
CA ALA A 295 20.27 -0.35 17.14
C ALA A 295 21.74 -0.38 17.58
N LEU A 296 22.30 -1.58 17.76
CA LEU A 296 23.70 -1.78 18.11
C LEU A 296 24.64 -1.33 16.98
N ARG A 297 24.34 -1.72 15.73
CA ARG A 297 25.08 -1.32 14.54
C ARG A 297 25.14 0.20 14.40
N ASP A 298 23.99 0.84 14.56
CA ASP A 298 23.81 2.26 14.27
C ASP A 298 24.13 3.15 15.50
N GLY A 299 24.46 2.54 16.64
CA GLY A 299 24.92 3.22 17.84
C GLY A 299 23.82 4.05 18.52
N HIS A 300 22.59 3.54 18.53
CA HIS A 300 21.43 4.23 19.10
C HIS A 300 21.56 4.50 20.61
N GLY A 301 21.02 5.66 21.03
CA GLY A 301 20.77 6.01 22.43
C GLY A 301 19.31 5.80 22.82
N ASN A 302 18.95 6.20 24.04
CA ASN A 302 17.62 5.96 24.61
C ASN A 302 16.48 6.58 23.79
N ALA A 303 16.67 7.77 23.22
CA ALA A 303 15.65 8.43 22.41
C ALA A 303 15.38 7.67 21.11
N GLN A 304 16.44 7.36 20.35
CA GLN A 304 16.29 6.63 19.08
C GLN A 304 15.70 5.23 19.28
N ASP A 305 16.05 4.54 20.36
CA ASP A 305 15.47 3.23 20.64
C ASP A 305 14.01 3.33 21.12
N ALA A 306 13.65 4.36 21.90
CA ALA A 306 12.26 4.57 22.31
C ALA A 306 11.33 4.75 21.10
N GLU A 307 11.77 5.54 20.10
CA GLU A 307 11.04 5.73 18.84
C GLU A 307 11.03 4.46 17.98
N MET A 308 12.19 3.87 17.69
CA MET A 308 12.29 2.70 16.81
C MET A 308 11.47 1.52 17.30
N PHE A 309 11.59 1.17 18.59
CA PHE A 309 10.87 0.02 19.13
C PHE A 309 9.38 0.31 19.30
N PHE A 310 8.98 1.56 19.51
CA PHE A 310 7.56 1.94 19.46
C PHE A 310 6.99 1.78 18.06
N ALA A 311 7.64 2.33 17.04
CA ALA A 311 7.26 2.17 15.63
C ALA A 311 7.15 0.68 15.26
N LEU A 312 8.17 -0.13 15.58
CA LEU A 312 8.14 -1.57 15.34
C LEU A 312 6.97 -2.27 16.06
N SER A 313 6.75 -1.93 17.34
CA SER A 313 5.71 -2.57 18.15
C SER A 313 4.31 -2.30 17.62
N THR A 314 4.04 -1.08 17.15
CA THR A 314 2.74 -0.66 16.62
C THR A 314 2.41 -1.39 15.31
N ALA A 315 3.35 -1.43 14.37
CA ALA A 315 3.18 -2.12 13.10
C ALA A 315 2.97 -3.63 13.28
N ILE A 316 3.76 -4.27 14.15
CA ILE A 316 3.60 -5.70 14.45
C ILE A 316 2.28 -5.98 15.16
N PHE A 317 1.81 -5.08 16.02
CA PHE A 317 0.53 -5.23 16.72
C PHE A 317 -0.65 -5.19 15.74
N ASP A 318 -0.69 -4.21 14.85
CA ASP A 318 -1.73 -4.10 13.83
C ASP A 318 -1.66 -5.21 12.80
N ALA A 319 -0.46 -5.68 12.45
CA ALA A 319 -0.29 -6.85 11.59
C ALA A 319 -0.95 -8.08 12.23
N GLY A 320 -0.89 -8.20 13.55
CA GLY A 320 -1.58 -9.24 14.30
C GLY A 320 -3.09 -9.12 14.22
N ILE A 321 -3.63 -7.90 14.30
CA ILE A 321 -5.06 -7.60 14.20
C ILE A 321 -5.57 -7.95 12.80
N ALA A 322 -4.99 -7.37 11.75
CA ALA A 322 -5.40 -7.58 10.36
C ALA A 322 -5.28 -9.07 9.94
N THR A 323 -4.21 -9.74 10.38
CA THR A 323 -4.04 -11.18 10.13
C THR A 323 -5.14 -12.00 10.79
N TRP A 324 -5.44 -11.75 12.07
CA TRP A 324 -6.43 -12.54 12.80
C TRP A 324 -7.86 -12.24 12.36
N GLU A 325 -8.12 -11.02 11.91
CA GLU A 325 -9.37 -10.65 11.24
C GLU A 325 -9.59 -11.58 10.03
N ALA A 326 -8.66 -11.63 9.08
CA ALA A 326 -8.79 -12.50 7.91
C ALA A 326 -8.90 -13.99 8.27
N LYS A 327 -8.08 -14.45 9.24
CA LYS A 327 -8.08 -15.85 9.68
C LYS A 327 -9.42 -16.32 10.20
N TYR A 328 -10.07 -15.53 11.05
CA TYR A 328 -11.34 -15.94 11.66
C TYR A 328 -12.56 -15.50 10.88
N THR A 329 -12.40 -14.63 9.87
CA THR A 329 -13.41 -14.38 8.83
C THR A 329 -13.50 -15.55 7.85
N TYR A 330 -12.36 -16.06 7.36
CA TYR A 330 -12.36 -17.12 6.34
C TYR A 330 -12.30 -18.53 6.92
N THR A 331 -11.75 -18.67 8.13
CA THR A 331 -11.58 -19.94 8.84
C THR A 331 -10.95 -21.03 7.95
N TYR A 332 -10.02 -20.62 7.07
CA TYR A 332 -9.53 -21.46 5.99
C TYR A 332 -8.68 -22.65 6.45
N ILE A 333 -8.81 -23.76 5.73
CA ILE A 333 -8.14 -25.04 6.02
C ILE A 333 -6.61 -24.93 5.92
N ARG A 334 -5.90 -25.71 6.74
CA ARG A 334 -4.43 -25.83 6.70
C ARG A 334 -3.99 -26.89 5.68
N PRO A 335 -2.79 -26.78 5.07
CA PRO A 335 -2.27 -27.79 4.13
C PRO A 335 -2.28 -29.21 4.70
N TYR A 336 -1.97 -29.36 6.00
CA TYR A 336 -2.05 -30.64 6.70
C TYR A 336 -3.39 -31.36 6.53
N SER A 337 -4.49 -30.70 6.88
CA SER A 337 -5.82 -31.31 6.77
C SER A 337 -6.28 -31.42 5.32
N ALA A 338 -5.95 -30.43 4.49
CA ALA A 338 -6.29 -30.42 3.07
C ALA A 338 -5.67 -31.58 2.30
N ILE A 339 -4.36 -31.84 2.48
CA ILE A 339 -3.63 -32.95 1.84
C ILE A 339 -4.21 -34.29 2.30
N ARG A 340 -4.41 -34.46 3.60
CA ARG A 340 -4.89 -35.71 4.20
C ARG A 340 -6.29 -36.07 3.73
N ASP A 341 -7.13 -35.07 3.43
CA ASP A 341 -8.47 -35.27 2.88
C ASP A 341 -8.45 -35.47 1.36
N LEU A 342 -7.79 -34.57 0.61
CA LEU A 342 -7.77 -34.59 -0.85
C LEU A 342 -7.13 -35.88 -1.42
N PHE A 343 -6.14 -36.40 -0.71
CA PHE A 343 -5.39 -37.62 -1.06
C PHE A 343 -5.67 -38.78 -0.09
N PHE A 344 -6.84 -38.79 0.56
CA PHE A 344 -7.22 -39.89 1.44
C PHE A 344 -7.21 -41.23 0.68
N ASP A 345 -6.55 -42.24 1.24
CA ASP A 345 -6.29 -43.57 0.65
C ASP A 345 -5.54 -43.55 -0.70
N GLN A 346 -4.87 -42.45 -1.03
CA GLN A 346 -4.04 -42.30 -2.22
C GLN A 346 -2.56 -42.18 -1.85
N GLU A 347 -1.68 -42.76 -2.66
CA GLU A 347 -0.24 -42.60 -2.51
C GLU A 347 0.21 -41.24 -3.05
N VAL A 348 1.07 -40.55 -2.30
CA VAL A 348 1.73 -39.30 -2.66
C VAL A 348 3.25 -39.43 -2.51
N GLN A 349 4.01 -38.60 -3.23
CA GLN A 349 5.44 -38.41 -2.98
C GLN A 349 5.61 -37.20 -2.07
N ALA A 350 6.30 -37.36 -0.95
CA ALA A 350 6.54 -36.26 -0.01
C ALA A 350 7.71 -36.59 0.93
N TRP A 351 8.12 -35.62 1.77
CA TRP A 351 9.03 -35.89 2.87
C TRP A 351 8.45 -36.96 3.81
N GLY A 352 9.18 -38.05 4.02
CA GLY A 352 8.75 -39.22 4.80
C GLY A 352 8.99 -39.12 6.30
N GLY A 353 9.31 -37.92 6.81
CA GLY A 353 9.72 -37.70 8.18
C GLY A 353 11.23 -37.77 8.40
N PRO A 354 11.67 -37.57 9.66
CA PRO A 354 13.09 -37.40 9.99
C PRO A 354 14.00 -38.49 9.43
N ASN A 355 15.01 -38.07 8.68
CA ASN A 355 16.05 -38.90 8.06
C ASN A 355 15.53 -39.91 7.02
N GLN A 356 14.28 -39.76 6.55
CA GLN A 356 13.71 -40.64 5.53
C GLN A 356 13.85 -40.07 4.12
N GLY A 357 14.06 -38.76 3.98
CA GLY A 357 14.02 -38.09 2.68
C GLY A 357 12.65 -38.25 2.00
N THR A 358 12.61 -38.19 0.67
CA THR A 358 11.38 -38.38 -0.11
C THR A 358 10.90 -39.83 -0.08
N GLN A 359 9.64 -40.06 0.29
CA GLN A 359 9.01 -41.38 0.36
C GLN A 359 7.69 -41.40 -0.42
N THR A 360 7.27 -42.62 -0.79
CA THR A 360 5.89 -42.88 -1.21
C THR A 360 5.08 -43.23 0.03
N ILE A 361 4.14 -42.38 0.42
CA ILE A 361 3.31 -42.55 1.61
C ILE A 361 1.84 -42.34 1.26
N LEU A 362 0.94 -42.81 2.12
CA LEU A 362 -0.47 -42.46 1.97
C LEU A 362 -0.68 -40.97 2.30
N GLY A 363 -1.57 -40.28 1.59
CA GLY A 363 -1.86 -38.86 1.82
C GLY A 363 -2.28 -38.57 3.26
N GLN A 364 -3.08 -39.47 3.85
CA GLN A 364 -3.47 -39.41 5.26
C GLN A 364 -2.34 -39.74 6.25
N GLU A 365 -1.12 -40.03 5.80
CA GLU A 365 0.05 -40.24 6.65
C GLU A 365 1.05 -39.07 6.55
N TRP A 366 0.83 -38.13 5.63
CA TRP A 366 1.70 -36.99 5.44
C TRP A 366 1.82 -36.10 6.68
N LEU A 367 3.04 -35.61 6.92
CA LEU A 367 3.40 -34.64 7.96
C LEU A 367 4.17 -33.46 7.33
N PRO A 368 3.90 -32.23 7.75
CA PRO A 368 4.69 -31.06 7.36
C PRO A 368 6.07 -31.13 8.01
N TYR A 369 7.08 -30.54 7.36
CA TYR A 369 8.44 -30.48 7.88
C TYR A 369 8.52 -29.66 9.16
N GLN A 370 7.73 -28.58 9.28
CA GLN A 370 7.88 -27.55 10.30
C GLN A 370 8.02 -28.08 11.74
N ASN A 371 7.22 -29.08 12.12
CA ASN A 371 7.25 -29.71 13.43
C ASN A 371 6.58 -31.09 13.37
N VAL A 372 7.31 -32.13 13.78
CA VAL A 372 6.82 -33.52 13.73
C VAL A 372 5.85 -33.91 14.85
N THR A 373 5.73 -33.08 15.90
CA THR A 373 4.86 -33.35 17.07
C THR A 373 3.62 -32.46 17.13
N ALA A 374 3.72 -31.23 16.66
CA ALA A 374 2.63 -30.26 16.60
C ALA A 374 2.59 -29.67 15.17
N PRO A 375 2.00 -30.39 14.21
CA PRO A 375 2.27 -30.20 12.79
C PRO A 375 1.80 -28.85 12.23
N THR A 376 0.82 -28.20 12.86
CA THR A 376 0.38 -26.87 12.43
C THR A 376 -0.16 -26.06 13.62
N PRO A 377 0.01 -24.73 13.64
CA PRO A 377 -0.45 -23.88 14.74
C PRO A 377 -1.98 -23.90 14.95
N PRO A 378 -2.48 -23.58 16.17
CA PRO A 378 -3.88 -23.72 16.55
C PRO A 378 -4.76 -22.54 16.09
N PHE A 379 -4.69 -22.20 14.80
CA PHE A 379 -5.48 -21.16 14.16
C PHE A 379 -5.58 -21.39 12.64
N PRO A 380 -6.58 -20.80 11.95
CA PRO A 380 -6.76 -20.94 10.51
C PRO A 380 -5.55 -20.54 9.67
N GLU A 381 -5.52 -21.02 8.43
CA GLU A 381 -4.40 -20.84 7.50
C GLU A 381 -4.32 -19.40 6.98
N PHE A 382 -5.40 -18.87 6.43
CA PHE A 382 -5.33 -17.70 5.55
C PHE A 382 -5.61 -16.38 6.29
N VAL A 383 -4.74 -15.36 6.25
CA VAL A 383 -3.42 -15.30 5.60
C VAL A 383 -2.27 -15.67 6.55
N SER A 384 -1.05 -15.82 6.01
CA SER A 384 0.16 -16.09 6.80
C SER A 384 0.49 -14.94 7.74
N GLY A 385 0.41 -15.20 9.04
CA GLY A 385 0.86 -14.25 10.05
C GLY A 385 2.37 -14.03 10.01
N HIS A 386 3.17 -15.05 9.72
CA HIS A 386 4.63 -14.87 9.62
C HIS A 386 5.01 -13.93 8.48
N SER A 387 4.34 -14.05 7.33
CA SER A 387 4.55 -13.16 6.19
C SER A 387 4.14 -11.73 6.53
N THR A 388 2.96 -11.58 7.15
CA THR A 388 2.43 -10.27 7.56
C THR A 388 3.33 -9.59 8.59
N PHE A 389 3.68 -10.27 9.70
CA PHE A 389 4.55 -9.71 10.74
C PHE A 389 5.92 -9.34 10.19
N SER A 390 6.50 -10.21 9.35
CA SER A 390 7.86 -10.00 8.84
C SER A 390 7.94 -8.83 7.87
N THR A 391 7.00 -8.73 6.93
CA THR A 391 6.96 -7.57 6.04
C THR A 391 6.67 -6.29 6.80
N ALA A 392 5.71 -6.31 7.74
CA ALA A 392 5.37 -5.13 8.53
C ALA A 392 6.60 -4.63 9.33
N ALA A 393 7.31 -5.55 9.97
CA ALA A 393 8.52 -5.25 10.72
C ALA A 393 9.66 -4.72 9.84
N ALA A 394 9.98 -5.41 8.74
CA ALA A 394 11.06 -5.01 7.84
C ALA A 394 10.83 -3.63 7.24
N ARG A 395 9.61 -3.36 6.74
CA ARG A 395 9.24 -2.07 6.17
C ARG A 395 9.33 -0.95 7.21
N THR A 396 8.83 -1.19 8.42
CA THR A 396 8.87 -0.22 9.52
C THR A 396 10.30 0.12 9.92
N LEU A 397 11.17 -0.90 10.09
CA LEU A 397 12.58 -0.70 10.42
C LEU A 397 13.33 0.03 9.31
N ALA A 398 13.10 -0.36 8.04
CA ALA A 398 13.73 0.30 6.91
C ALA A 398 13.33 1.77 6.79
N ALA A 399 12.04 2.07 7.00
CA ALA A 399 11.51 3.43 7.01
C ALA A 399 12.12 4.28 8.12
N TYR A 400 12.13 3.77 9.36
CA TYR A 400 12.70 4.49 10.50
C TYR A 400 14.20 4.75 10.36
N LEU A 401 14.95 3.75 9.91
CA LEU A 401 16.41 3.86 9.74
C LEU A 401 16.82 4.63 8.48
N GLY A 402 15.88 4.91 7.56
CA GLY A 402 16.17 5.44 6.23
C GLY A 402 17.05 4.51 5.39
N SER A 403 17.05 3.21 5.70
CA SER A 403 17.94 2.21 5.10
C SER A 403 17.37 0.80 5.24
N ASP A 404 17.28 0.09 4.12
CA ASP A 404 16.87 -1.33 4.09
C ASP A 404 18.07 -2.28 4.30
N VAL A 405 19.28 -1.77 4.56
CA VAL A 405 20.47 -2.62 4.72
C VAL A 405 20.37 -3.44 6.00
N TYR A 406 20.51 -4.76 5.88
CA TYR A 406 20.61 -5.67 7.03
C TYR A 406 22.04 -6.17 7.23
N TYR A 407 22.66 -6.72 6.18
CA TYR A 407 24.06 -7.18 6.21
C TYR A 407 25.00 -6.18 5.51
N ASP A 408 25.99 -5.67 6.25
CA ASP A 408 27.06 -4.78 5.71
C ASP A 408 28.44 -5.45 5.62
N GLY A 409 28.55 -6.70 6.06
CA GLY A 409 29.79 -7.49 6.07
C GLY A 409 30.82 -7.12 7.12
N THR A 410 30.50 -6.24 8.06
CA THR A 410 31.43 -5.73 9.08
C THR A 410 30.84 -5.63 10.49
N SER A 411 29.55 -5.37 10.60
CA SER A 411 28.86 -5.16 11.87
C SER A 411 28.52 -6.50 12.53
N VAL A 412 28.72 -6.57 13.85
CA VAL A 412 28.61 -7.81 14.62
C VAL A 412 27.54 -7.72 15.70
N SER A 413 26.84 -8.83 15.95
CA SER A 413 25.89 -8.96 17.06
C SER A 413 26.62 -9.04 18.41
N ASN A 414 25.91 -8.70 19.48
CA ASN A 414 26.34 -8.96 20.86
C ASN A 414 26.08 -10.41 21.30
N TYR A 415 25.33 -11.18 20.50
CA TYR A 415 24.94 -12.54 20.82
C TYR A 415 25.63 -13.55 19.90
N ASP A 416 25.90 -14.73 20.45
CA ASP A 416 26.27 -15.92 19.69
C ASP A 416 24.95 -16.62 19.31
N LEU A 417 24.51 -16.39 18.07
CA LEU A 417 23.27 -16.85 17.48
C LEU A 417 23.41 -18.27 16.90
N ASP A 418 24.59 -18.60 16.39
CA ASP A 418 24.80 -19.80 15.58
C ASP A 418 25.66 -20.89 16.26
N GLY A 419 26.23 -20.59 17.43
CA GLY A 419 27.06 -21.51 18.21
C GLY A 419 28.44 -21.77 17.58
N VAL A 420 28.79 -21.06 16.51
CA VAL A 420 30.07 -21.15 15.81
C VAL A 420 31.07 -20.18 16.43
N ALA A 421 32.31 -20.63 16.61
CA ALA A 421 33.34 -19.79 17.21
C ALA A 421 33.68 -18.59 16.30
N GLY A 422 33.21 -17.41 16.66
CA GLY A 422 33.37 -16.20 15.87
C GLY A 422 32.71 -15.00 16.52
N ALA A 423 32.67 -13.89 15.80
CA ALA A 423 31.69 -12.85 16.06
C ALA A 423 30.66 -12.96 14.94
N ASP A 424 29.39 -12.99 15.30
CA ASP A 424 28.31 -13.22 14.34
C ASP A 424 28.01 -11.91 13.62
N LEU A 425 27.99 -11.97 12.29
CA LEU A 425 27.69 -10.79 11.48
C LEU A 425 26.18 -10.56 11.47
N ILE A 426 25.79 -9.30 11.66
CA ILE A 426 24.37 -8.91 11.58
C ILE A 426 23.88 -9.19 10.16
N GLY A 427 22.76 -9.91 10.04
CA GLY A 427 22.19 -10.34 8.75
C GLY A 427 22.79 -11.62 8.16
N GLU A 428 23.54 -12.39 8.96
CA GLU A 428 24.11 -13.68 8.58
C GLU A 428 23.87 -14.74 9.67
N PHE A 429 23.62 -15.98 9.24
CA PHE A 429 23.50 -17.13 10.13
C PHE A 429 24.23 -18.34 9.53
N ILE A 430 25.14 -18.97 10.28
CA ILE A 430 25.96 -20.08 9.80
C ILE A 430 25.76 -21.30 10.68
N THR A 431 25.23 -22.39 10.12
CA THR A 431 25.14 -23.65 10.87
C THR A 431 25.64 -24.86 10.09
N SER A 432 26.08 -25.86 10.84
CA SER A 432 26.41 -27.19 10.32
C SER A 432 25.34 -28.24 10.64
N GLU A 433 24.28 -27.87 11.34
CA GLU A 433 23.28 -28.80 11.88
C GLU A 433 21.86 -28.37 11.50
N LEU A 434 20.97 -29.35 11.34
CA LEU A 434 19.51 -29.16 11.33
C LEU A 434 18.97 -29.63 12.68
N THR A 435 17.82 -29.12 13.09
CA THR A 435 17.29 -29.31 14.45
C THR A 435 16.88 -30.76 14.74
N PHE A 436 16.38 -31.49 13.75
CA PHE A 436 15.87 -32.85 13.95
C PHE A 436 16.18 -33.83 12.80
N GLU A 437 17.04 -33.47 11.84
CA GLU A 437 17.56 -34.36 10.81
C GLU A 437 19.09 -34.32 10.71
N ASP A 438 19.69 -35.45 10.39
CA ASP A 438 21.08 -35.52 9.93
C ASP A 438 21.14 -34.94 8.51
N ARG A 439 22.08 -34.03 8.27
CA ARG A 439 22.28 -33.46 6.93
C ARG A 439 22.67 -34.52 5.91
N ALA A 440 22.04 -34.49 4.75
CA ALA A 440 22.26 -35.48 3.70
C ALA A 440 23.61 -35.28 2.98
N ASP A 441 24.14 -34.06 3.01
CA ASP A 441 25.38 -33.69 2.31
C ASP A 441 26.68 -33.96 3.09
N GLY A 442 26.60 -34.11 4.43
CA GLY A 442 27.77 -34.27 5.32
C GLY A 442 28.86 -33.20 5.12
N GLY A 443 28.49 -32.02 4.62
CA GLY A 443 29.39 -31.04 3.99
C GLY A 443 29.49 -29.69 4.70
N ASP A 444 30.01 -28.69 3.95
CA ASP A 444 30.35 -27.33 4.42
C ASP A 444 29.14 -26.63 5.12
N PRO A 445 29.39 -25.68 6.06
CA PRO A 445 28.33 -24.95 6.74
C PRO A 445 27.36 -24.28 5.76
N ILE A 446 26.06 -24.33 6.06
CA ILE A 446 25.05 -23.55 5.35
C ILE A 446 25.15 -22.12 5.86
N VAL A 447 25.15 -21.16 4.94
CA VAL A 447 25.20 -19.73 5.26
C VAL A 447 23.92 -19.11 4.74
N LEU A 448 23.04 -18.71 5.64
CA LEU A 448 21.93 -17.82 5.32
C LEU A 448 22.42 -16.38 5.46
N ARG A 449 22.16 -15.55 4.45
CA ARG A 449 22.60 -14.15 4.46
C ARG A 449 21.60 -13.28 3.71
N TRP A 450 21.20 -12.19 4.36
CA TRP A 450 20.24 -11.25 3.81
C TRP A 450 20.88 -9.87 3.74
N ASN A 451 21.05 -9.35 2.52
CA ASN A 451 21.63 -8.02 2.34
C ASN A 451 20.64 -6.95 2.80
N THR A 452 19.34 -7.21 2.67
CA THR A 452 18.29 -6.28 3.07
C THR A 452 17.26 -6.88 4.04
N LEU A 453 16.55 -6.01 4.77
CA LEU A 453 15.44 -6.42 5.63
C LEU A 453 14.28 -6.95 4.78
N SER A 454 14.06 -6.36 3.60
CA SER A 454 13.09 -6.87 2.63
C SER A 454 13.38 -8.30 2.17
N GLU A 455 14.65 -8.64 1.87
CA GLU A 455 15.06 -10.02 1.53
C GLU A 455 14.76 -10.98 2.69
N ALA A 456 15.11 -10.59 3.91
CA ALA A 456 14.83 -11.37 5.11
C ALA A 456 13.32 -11.60 5.32
N ALA A 457 12.49 -10.58 5.13
CA ALA A 457 11.03 -10.70 5.25
C ALA A 457 10.39 -11.62 4.20
N GLN A 458 10.85 -11.53 2.95
CA GLN A 458 10.38 -12.42 1.88
C GLN A 458 10.74 -13.88 2.18
N GLU A 459 11.96 -14.15 2.63
CA GLU A 459 12.38 -15.49 2.98
C GLU A 459 11.67 -16.02 4.24
N ALA A 460 11.41 -15.15 5.22
CA ALA A 460 10.58 -15.48 6.37
C ALA A 460 9.17 -15.94 5.97
N GLY A 461 8.58 -15.33 4.95
CA GLY A 461 7.33 -15.79 4.35
C GLY A 461 7.44 -17.16 3.68
N GLN A 462 8.44 -17.32 2.78
CA GLN A 462 8.70 -18.57 2.06
C GLN A 462 8.98 -19.75 2.99
N SER A 463 9.62 -19.49 4.14
CA SER A 463 9.92 -20.50 5.15
C SER A 463 8.69 -21.31 5.58
N ARG A 464 7.49 -20.70 5.54
CA ARG A 464 6.24 -21.37 5.92
C ARG A 464 5.75 -22.37 4.87
N ILE A 465 6.10 -22.13 3.62
CA ILE A 465 5.83 -23.04 2.50
C ILE A 465 6.82 -24.22 2.55
N PHE A 466 8.11 -23.94 2.79
CA PHE A 466 9.11 -24.99 3.02
C PHE A 466 8.76 -25.84 4.26
N GLY A 467 8.24 -25.21 5.31
CA GLY A 467 7.70 -25.90 6.48
C GLY A 467 6.45 -26.72 6.21
N GLY A 468 5.75 -26.51 5.08
CA GLY A 468 4.52 -27.22 4.70
C GLY A 468 3.27 -26.78 5.46
N ILE A 469 3.25 -25.58 6.04
CA ILE A 469 2.15 -25.13 6.93
C ILE A 469 1.33 -23.96 6.39
N HIS A 470 1.70 -23.44 5.22
CA HIS A 470 1.00 -22.40 4.47
C HIS A 470 1.02 -22.69 2.97
N ILE A 471 -0.01 -22.21 2.25
CA ILE A 471 -0.05 -22.22 0.79
C ILE A 471 0.61 -20.96 0.21
N GLN A 472 0.90 -20.98 -1.10
CA GLN A 472 1.51 -19.84 -1.80
C GLN A 472 0.69 -18.55 -1.63
N ASP A 473 -0.63 -18.60 -1.79
CA ASP A 473 -1.49 -17.42 -1.64
C ASP A 473 -1.50 -16.90 -0.20
N GLY A 474 -1.52 -17.81 0.78
CA GLY A 474 -1.42 -17.45 2.19
C GLY A 474 -0.14 -16.67 2.49
N ASN A 475 0.97 -17.01 1.83
CA ASN A 475 2.21 -16.23 1.89
C ASN A 475 2.10 -14.89 1.17
N LEU A 476 1.74 -14.89 -0.12
CA LEU A 476 1.76 -13.68 -0.96
C LEU A 476 0.80 -12.60 -0.46
N PHE A 477 -0.44 -12.95 -0.15
CA PHE A 477 -1.38 -12.00 0.44
C PHE A 477 -0.94 -11.58 1.84
N GLY A 478 -0.30 -12.45 2.63
CA GLY A 478 0.28 -12.06 3.91
C GLY A 478 1.38 -11.01 3.76
N LEU A 479 2.27 -11.14 2.76
CA LEU A 479 3.29 -10.12 2.46
C LEU A 479 2.63 -8.78 2.11
N GLN A 480 1.59 -8.79 1.27
CA GLN A 480 0.83 -7.60 0.88
C GLN A 480 0.17 -6.90 2.07
N VAL A 481 -0.51 -7.65 2.95
CA VAL A 481 -1.13 -7.08 4.15
C VAL A 481 -0.07 -6.48 5.06
N GLY A 482 1.08 -7.13 5.23
CA GLY A 482 2.17 -6.59 6.05
C GLY A 482 2.74 -5.28 5.51
N GLU A 483 2.82 -5.13 4.18
CA GLU A 483 3.25 -3.89 3.53
C GLU A 483 2.25 -2.76 3.75
N GLN A 484 0.96 -3.03 3.57
CA GLN A 484 -0.12 -2.06 3.80
C GLN A 484 -0.19 -1.61 5.27
N VAL A 485 -0.08 -2.56 6.21
CA VAL A 485 -0.05 -2.25 7.65
C VAL A 485 1.16 -1.39 8.01
N ALA A 486 2.34 -1.68 7.47
CA ALA A 486 3.53 -0.86 7.75
C ALA A 486 3.36 0.57 7.26
N ALA A 487 2.76 0.78 6.08
CA ALA A 487 2.50 2.11 5.56
C ALA A 487 1.55 2.91 6.46
N SER A 488 0.41 2.33 6.86
CA SER A 488 -0.52 2.99 7.79
C SER A 488 0.11 3.25 9.16
N ALA A 489 0.85 2.28 9.71
CA ALA A 489 1.56 2.48 10.97
C ALA A 489 2.59 3.62 10.85
N GLN A 490 3.33 3.68 9.73
CA GLN A 490 4.31 4.72 9.44
C GLN A 490 3.74 6.11 9.45
N GLU A 491 2.63 6.33 8.77
CA GLU A 491 1.92 7.61 8.79
C GLU A 491 1.62 8.06 10.22
N ARG A 492 1.11 7.15 11.05
CA ARG A 492 0.71 7.50 12.41
C ARG A 492 1.88 7.66 13.39
N TRP A 493 2.92 6.83 13.34
CA TRP A 493 4.06 7.00 14.26
C TRP A 493 4.98 8.15 13.83
N SER A 494 5.12 8.43 12.53
CA SER A 494 5.93 9.57 12.07
C SER A 494 5.31 10.89 12.55
N ALA A 495 3.98 11.00 12.48
CA ALA A 495 3.21 12.10 13.02
C ALA A 495 3.42 12.34 14.53
N LEU A 496 3.65 11.27 15.29
CA LEU A 496 3.94 11.38 16.72
C LEU A 496 5.39 11.84 16.97
N PHE A 497 6.35 11.47 16.10
CA PHE A 497 7.78 11.76 16.29
C PHE A 497 8.19 13.16 15.86
N SER A 498 7.56 13.66 14.80
CA SER A 498 7.67 15.02 14.32
C SER A 498 6.34 15.70 14.55
N ASN A 499 6.28 16.66 15.47
CA ASN A 499 5.12 17.53 15.70
C ASN A 499 4.74 18.31 14.41
N GLY A 500 4.11 17.62 13.46
CA GLY A 500 3.91 17.99 12.06
C GLY A 500 3.63 16.76 11.18
N GLY A 501 2.79 15.84 11.66
CA GLY A 501 2.34 14.69 10.86
C GLY A 501 1.37 15.09 9.77
N SER A 502 1.26 14.20 8.76
CA SER A 502 0.19 14.13 7.77
C SER A 502 -1.11 14.62 8.39
N SER A 503 -1.43 15.87 8.09
CA SER A 503 -2.53 16.54 8.74
C SER A 503 -3.77 16.18 7.96
N LEU A 504 -4.51 15.16 8.39
CA LEU A 504 -5.94 15.15 8.11
C LEU A 504 -6.58 16.30 8.92
N THR A 505 -6.37 17.52 8.44
CA THR A 505 -7.06 18.72 8.88
C THR A 505 -8.45 18.67 8.26
N THR A 506 -9.42 18.22 9.06
CA THR A 506 -10.83 18.51 8.78
C THR A 506 -11.12 19.85 9.39
N LEU A 507 -11.21 20.88 8.55
CA LEU A 507 -11.55 22.23 8.96
C LEU A 507 -13.03 22.29 9.38
N SER A 508 -13.36 23.23 10.28
CA SER A 508 -14.74 23.39 10.76
C SER A 508 -15.63 24.10 9.72
N ASP A 509 -16.96 23.92 9.76
CA ASP A 509 -17.95 24.50 8.81
C ASP A 509 -17.95 26.06 8.65
N ALA A 510 -17.00 26.80 9.23
CA ALA A 510 -17.04 28.26 9.37
C ALA A 510 -16.03 29.03 8.50
N GLY A 511 -15.30 28.37 7.59
CA GLY A 511 -14.21 28.96 6.82
C GLY A 511 -12.94 29.09 7.66
N GLU A 512 -11.88 28.36 7.32
CA GLU A 512 -10.65 28.26 8.11
C GLU A 512 -9.40 28.12 7.24
N LEU A 513 -8.21 28.40 7.80
CA LEU A 513 -6.92 28.27 7.13
C LEU A 513 -6.28 26.92 7.53
N ALA A 514 -6.00 26.04 6.56
CA ALA A 514 -5.23 24.80 6.73
C ALA A 514 -3.83 24.95 6.11
N LEU A 515 -2.78 24.61 6.88
CA LEU A 515 -1.40 24.50 6.40
C LEU A 515 -0.94 23.06 6.63
N ALA A 516 -0.77 22.28 5.56
CA ALA A 516 -0.43 20.86 5.62
C ALA A 516 1.09 20.66 5.81
N GLY A 517 1.91 21.35 5.03
CA GLY A 517 3.32 21.57 5.33
C GLY A 517 4.26 20.76 4.43
N ALA A 518 4.85 19.68 4.94
CA ALA A 518 5.78 18.88 4.14
C ALA A 518 5.48 17.39 4.33
N GLY A 519 5.54 16.64 3.24
CA GLY A 519 5.03 15.29 3.12
C GLY A 519 3.81 15.26 2.21
N ASN A 520 3.33 14.05 1.92
CA ASN A 520 2.09 13.88 1.17
C ASN A 520 0.93 14.00 2.16
N ASP A 521 0.15 15.06 2.03
CA ASP A 521 -0.91 15.46 2.95
C ASP A 521 -2.32 15.18 2.39
N SER A 522 -3.31 15.15 3.27
CA SER A 522 -4.72 15.08 2.85
C SER A 522 -5.57 16.07 3.62
N VAL A 523 -6.09 17.10 2.94
CA VAL A 523 -6.80 18.22 3.56
C VAL A 523 -8.24 18.30 3.04
N ALA A 524 -9.20 18.57 3.94
CA ALA A 524 -10.60 18.80 3.58
C ALA A 524 -11.13 20.13 4.16
N GLY A 525 -11.58 21.04 3.29
CA GLY A 525 -11.98 22.42 3.59
C GLY A 525 -13.29 22.57 4.36
N GLY A 526 -14.37 21.90 3.96
CA GLY A 526 -15.62 21.93 4.71
C GLY A 526 -16.73 22.63 3.95
N ALA A 527 -17.46 23.55 4.59
CA ALA A 527 -18.66 24.16 4.00
C ALA A 527 -18.62 25.71 3.98
N GLY A 528 -17.50 26.30 4.38
CA GLY A 528 -17.28 27.74 4.38
C GLY A 528 -16.22 28.12 3.35
N ASP A 529 -15.91 29.41 3.25
CA ASP A 529 -14.82 29.86 2.36
C ASP A 529 -13.47 29.55 3.04
N ASP A 530 -12.78 28.54 2.54
CA ASP A 530 -11.57 27.95 3.13
C ASP A 530 -10.30 28.39 2.40
N THR A 531 -9.16 28.34 3.10
CA THR A 531 -7.84 28.50 2.49
C THR A 531 -6.99 27.29 2.83
N ILE A 532 -6.55 26.56 1.81
CA ILE A 532 -5.79 25.32 1.93
C ILE A 532 -4.41 25.52 1.29
N GLU A 533 -3.36 25.26 2.06
CA GLU A 533 -1.96 25.21 1.61
C GLU A 533 -1.45 23.77 1.78
N GLY A 534 -1.19 23.07 0.68
CA GLY A 534 -0.67 21.70 0.63
C GLY A 534 0.79 21.65 1.08
N GLY A 535 1.66 22.33 0.34
CA GLY A 535 3.06 22.48 0.70
C GLY A 535 3.94 21.56 -0.15
N SER A 536 4.91 20.87 0.44
CA SER A 536 5.79 19.99 -0.35
C SER A 536 5.40 18.52 -0.21
N GLY A 537 5.10 17.82 -1.29
CA GLY A 537 4.73 16.41 -1.33
C GLY A 537 3.57 16.19 -2.30
N ASP A 538 3.20 14.94 -2.57
CA ASP A 538 2.05 14.65 -3.44
C ASP A 538 0.77 14.67 -2.59
N ASP A 539 0.01 15.76 -2.63
CA ASP A 539 -1.08 16.04 -1.71
C ASP A 539 -2.47 15.66 -2.25
N VAL A 540 -3.46 15.51 -1.35
CA VAL A 540 -4.88 15.33 -1.69
C VAL A 540 -5.70 16.41 -1.01
N LEU A 541 -6.05 17.46 -1.76
CA LEU A 541 -6.70 18.66 -1.26
C LEU A 541 -8.16 18.72 -1.74
N ALA A 542 -9.12 18.83 -0.83
CA ALA A 542 -10.55 18.87 -1.15
C ALA A 542 -11.26 20.03 -0.42
N ALA A 543 -11.46 21.16 -1.08
CA ALA A 543 -12.01 22.37 -0.46
C ALA A 543 -13.51 22.24 -0.10
N SER A 544 -14.25 21.48 -0.91
CA SER A 544 -15.61 21.00 -0.68
C SER A 544 -16.71 22.01 -1.01
N ALA A 545 -17.09 22.95 -0.14
CA ALA A 545 -18.13 23.91 -0.46
C ALA A 545 -17.82 25.26 0.16
N GLY A 546 -17.97 26.34 -0.59
CA GLY A 546 -17.43 27.64 -0.23
C GLY A 546 -16.83 28.27 -1.47
N ASN A 547 -16.44 29.55 -1.37
CA ASN A 547 -15.56 30.13 -2.37
C ASN A 547 -14.12 30.01 -1.85
N ASP A 548 -13.43 28.97 -2.25
CA ASP A 548 -12.22 28.50 -1.60
C ASP A 548 -10.95 28.98 -2.30
N VAL A 549 -9.83 28.96 -1.57
CA VAL A 549 -8.48 29.16 -2.11
C VAL A 549 -7.65 27.93 -1.82
N VAL A 550 -7.13 27.26 -2.85
CA VAL A 550 -6.31 26.05 -2.70
C VAL A 550 -4.97 26.25 -3.40
N LEU A 551 -3.88 26.04 -2.66
CA LEU A 551 -2.50 26.09 -3.15
C LEU A 551 -1.88 24.70 -2.94
N GLY A 552 -1.60 23.96 -4.03
CA GLY A 552 -0.90 22.68 -4.01
C GLY A 552 0.56 22.83 -3.60
N GLU A 553 1.23 23.82 -4.22
CA GLU A 553 2.65 24.16 -4.06
C GLU A 553 3.62 23.22 -4.79
N ALA A 554 4.14 22.16 -4.19
CA ALA A 554 5.18 21.35 -4.84
C ALA A 554 4.97 19.86 -4.64
N GLY A 555 4.91 19.10 -5.72
CA GLY A 555 4.62 17.67 -5.74
C GLY A 555 3.49 17.40 -6.72
N ASN A 556 3.14 16.14 -6.92
CA ASN A 556 2.08 15.76 -7.85
C ASN A 556 0.74 15.70 -7.11
N ASP A 557 0.01 16.81 -7.10
CA ASP A 557 -1.13 17.02 -6.24
C ASP A 557 -2.44 16.55 -6.87
N ARG A 558 -3.40 16.18 -6.01
CA ARG A 558 -4.79 15.91 -6.39
C ARG A 558 -5.70 16.92 -5.71
N ILE A 559 -6.20 17.88 -6.49
CA ILE A 559 -6.94 19.03 -5.98
C ILE A 559 -8.40 19.00 -6.43
N GLY A 560 -9.31 19.23 -5.50
CA GLY A 560 -10.74 19.40 -5.75
C GLY A 560 -11.29 20.67 -5.11
N GLY A 561 -11.82 21.61 -5.91
CA GLY A 561 -12.48 22.83 -5.40
C GLY A 561 -13.82 22.51 -4.76
N GLY A 562 -14.77 22.02 -5.55
CA GLY A 562 -16.04 21.49 -5.05
C GLY A 562 -17.24 22.34 -5.46
N LEU A 563 -17.83 23.10 -4.54
CA LEU A 563 -19.01 23.93 -4.78
C LEU A 563 -18.73 25.39 -4.41
N GLY A 564 -18.90 26.31 -5.34
CA GLY A 564 -18.69 27.74 -5.15
C GLY A 564 -17.63 28.25 -6.12
N ASP A 565 -17.38 29.55 -6.13
CA ASP A 565 -16.40 30.12 -7.06
C ASP A 565 -15.00 30.02 -6.43
N ASP A 566 -14.21 29.02 -6.83
CA ASP A 566 -12.94 28.63 -6.23
C ASP A 566 -11.74 29.25 -6.96
N THR A 567 -10.61 29.40 -6.25
CA THR A 567 -9.31 29.78 -6.81
C THR A 567 -8.28 28.70 -6.47
N ILE A 568 -7.73 28.05 -7.48
CA ILE A 568 -6.84 26.90 -7.35
C ILE A 568 -5.52 27.17 -8.07
N ASP A 569 -4.40 26.88 -7.41
CA ASP A 569 -3.03 26.92 -7.94
C ASP A 569 -2.39 25.55 -7.64
N GLY A 570 -2.09 24.76 -8.68
CA GLY A 570 -1.46 23.44 -8.58
C GLY A 570 -0.02 23.56 -8.09
N GLY A 571 0.77 24.36 -8.79
CA GLY A 571 2.12 24.73 -8.39
C GLY A 571 3.16 24.03 -9.25
N ALA A 572 3.96 23.13 -8.68
CA ALA A 572 5.01 22.43 -9.41
C ALA A 572 4.86 20.92 -9.25
N GLY A 573 4.71 20.19 -10.34
CA GLY A 573 4.48 18.75 -10.38
C GLY A 573 3.47 18.40 -11.44
N ASP A 574 3.26 17.11 -11.69
CA ASP A 574 2.17 16.68 -12.59
C ASP A 574 0.87 16.59 -11.78
N ASP A 575 0.03 17.62 -11.83
CA ASP A 575 -1.15 17.78 -10.97
C ASP A 575 -2.44 17.25 -11.59
N VAL A 576 -3.40 16.88 -10.74
CA VAL A 576 -4.77 16.50 -11.13
C VAL A 576 -5.77 17.40 -10.43
N ILE A 577 -6.31 18.36 -11.18
CA ILE A 577 -7.16 19.44 -10.68
C ILE A 577 -8.59 19.31 -11.21
N GLY A 578 -9.57 19.30 -10.31
CA GLY A 578 -10.99 19.44 -10.64
C GLY A 578 -11.63 20.59 -9.88
N ALA A 579 -11.96 21.68 -10.55
CA ALA A 579 -12.45 22.89 -9.88
C ALA A 579 -13.88 22.71 -9.34
N GLY A 580 -14.81 22.18 -10.13
CA GLY A 580 -16.08 21.65 -9.61
C GLY A 580 -17.30 22.38 -10.14
N GLN A 581 -18.10 22.97 -9.26
CA GLN A 581 -19.25 23.80 -9.64
C GLN A 581 -19.03 25.23 -9.17
N GLY A 582 -19.17 26.19 -10.05
CA GLY A 582 -18.90 27.59 -9.77
C GLY A 582 -18.22 28.22 -10.96
N ASN A 583 -17.94 29.52 -10.89
CA ASN A 583 -17.08 30.16 -11.86
C ASN A 583 -15.66 30.20 -11.29
N ASP A 584 -14.86 29.20 -11.64
CA ASP A 584 -13.60 28.92 -10.98
C ASP A 584 -12.40 29.57 -11.69
N ILE A 585 -11.31 29.77 -10.95
CA ILE A 585 -10.01 30.20 -11.48
C ILE A 585 -8.98 29.12 -11.16
N VAL A 586 -8.32 28.57 -12.18
CA VAL A 586 -7.31 27.51 -12.02
C VAL A 586 -6.01 27.87 -12.73
N GLU A 587 -4.88 27.70 -12.04
CA GLU A 587 -3.52 27.71 -12.58
C GLU A 587 -2.91 26.32 -12.32
N GLY A 588 -2.48 25.61 -13.36
CA GLY A 588 -1.80 24.30 -13.25
C GLY A 588 -0.38 24.48 -12.72
N GLY A 589 0.46 25.15 -13.51
CA GLY A 589 1.79 25.60 -13.08
C GLY A 589 2.91 24.97 -13.90
N ASP A 590 3.93 24.45 -13.22
CA ASP A 590 5.04 23.71 -13.87
C ASP A 590 4.72 22.20 -13.85
N GLY A 591 4.58 21.53 -14.99
CA GLY A 591 4.38 20.07 -15.05
C GLY A 591 3.35 19.65 -16.09
N ASN A 592 3.06 18.36 -16.22
CA ASN A 592 2.04 17.89 -17.16
C ASN A 592 0.72 17.71 -16.42
N ASP A 593 -0.12 18.74 -16.44
CA ASP A 593 -1.29 18.82 -15.59
C ASP A 593 -2.55 18.26 -16.26
N LEU A 594 -3.45 17.73 -15.43
CA LEU A 594 -4.80 17.32 -15.83
C LEU A 594 -5.83 18.22 -15.15
N ILE A 595 -6.40 19.15 -15.91
CA ILE A 595 -7.29 20.21 -15.40
C ILE A 595 -8.72 20.01 -15.92
N SER A 596 -9.70 20.07 -15.02
CA SER A 596 -11.12 20.14 -15.34
C SER A 596 -11.78 21.33 -14.63
N GLY A 597 -12.35 22.26 -15.39
CA GLY A 597 -13.13 23.40 -14.86
C GLY A 597 -14.41 22.92 -14.19
N GLY A 598 -15.26 22.25 -14.97
CA GLY A 598 -16.43 21.56 -14.42
C GLY A 598 -17.73 22.24 -14.84
N ALA A 599 -18.39 22.96 -13.95
CA ALA A 599 -19.66 23.59 -14.26
C ALA A 599 -19.72 25.06 -13.82
N GLY A 600 -19.80 25.95 -14.78
CA GLY A 600 -19.86 27.41 -14.61
C GLY A 600 -18.92 28.06 -15.62
N ASP A 601 -18.83 29.38 -15.63
CA ASP A 601 -17.96 30.07 -16.59
C ASP A 601 -16.55 30.16 -15.98
N ASP A 602 -15.66 29.24 -16.35
CA ASP A 602 -14.36 29.02 -15.71
C ASP A 602 -13.21 29.77 -16.40
N THR A 603 -12.12 30.06 -15.68
CA THR A 603 -10.86 30.58 -16.22
C THR A 603 -9.73 29.60 -15.88
N LEU A 604 -9.17 28.95 -16.90
CA LEU A 604 -8.19 27.87 -16.74
C LEU A 604 -6.87 28.26 -17.41
N ASN A 605 -5.76 28.09 -16.70
CA ASN A 605 -4.40 28.22 -17.23
C ASN A 605 -3.63 26.91 -17.01
N GLY A 606 -3.08 26.31 -18.07
CA GLY A 606 -2.26 25.11 -17.98
C GLY A 606 -0.90 25.41 -17.37
N GLY A 607 -0.11 26.21 -18.07
CA GLY A 607 1.14 26.74 -17.57
C GLY A 607 2.29 26.35 -18.49
N ALA A 608 3.22 25.55 -17.97
CA ALA A 608 4.38 25.07 -18.70
C ALA A 608 4.42 23.54 -18.73
N ASP A 609 4.98 23.00 -19.81
CA ASP A 609 4.96 21.56 -20.15
C ASP A 609 3.59 21.12 -20.69
N ASN A 610 3.38 19.82 -20.93
CA ASN A 610 2.29 19.36 -21.80
C ASN A 610 1.02 19.04 -20.99
N ASP A 611 -0.01 19.86 -21.12
CA ASP A 611 -1.21 19.81 -20.30
C ASP A 611 -2.41 19.16 -20.98
N SER A 612 -3.35 18.67 -20.16
CA SER A 612 -4.66 18.21 -20.60
C SER A 612 -5.77 18.98 -19.89
N ILE A 613 -6.47 19.84 -20.62
CA ILE A 613 -7.43 20.81 -20.06
C ILE A 613 -8.84 20.58 -20.62
N SER A 614 -9.84 20.56 -19.73
CA SER A 614 -11.25 20.53 -20.12
C SER A 614 -12.09 21.59 -19.40
N GLY A 615 -12.68 22.53 -20.16
CA GLY A 615 -13.63 23.52 -19.62
C GLY A 615 -14.92 22.87 -19.09
N SER A 616 -15.42 21.87 -19.82
CA SER A 616 -16.62 21.08 -19.49
C SER A 616 -17.95 21.80 -19.77
N PHE A 617 -18.55 22.50 -18.80
CA PHE A 617 -19.85 23.17 -18.98
C PHE A 617 -19.77 24.63 -18.61
N GLY A 618 -20.07 25.53 -19.55
CA GLY A 618 -20.05 26.97 -19.29
C GLY A 618 -19.40 27.71 -20.44
N SER A 619 -19.29 29.03 -20.35
CA SER A 619 -18.51 29.83 -21.30
C SER A 619 -17.12 30.05 -20.72
N ASP A 620 -16.20 29.15 -21.07
CA ASP A 620 -14.90 29.03 -20.41
C ASP A 620 -13.83 29.85 -21.14
N SER A 621 -12.82 30.30 -20.38
CA SER A 621 -11.62 30.97 -20.89
C SER A 621 -10.41 30.11 -20.57
N ILE A 622 -9.78 29.54 -21.60
CA ILE A 622 -8.67 28.59 -21.46
C ILE A 622 -7.41 29.15 -22.14
N ASP A 623 -6.29 29.14 -21.43
CA ASP A 623 -4.94 29.47 -21.91
C ASP A 623 -4.02 28.31 -21.53
N ALA A 624 -3.68 27.42 -22.47
CA ALA A 624 -2.93 26.21 -22.11
C ALA A 624 -1.44 26.51 -21.85
N GLY A 625 -0.86 27.49 -22.55
CA GLY A 625 0.43 28.05 -22.19
C GLY A 625 1.55 27.55 -23.08
N ALA A 626 2.52 26.82 -22.54
CA ALA A 626 3.67 26.34 -23.31
C ALA A 626 3.83 24.84 -23.17
N GLY A 627 3.73 24.09 -24.26
CA GLY A 627 3.69 22.64 -24.27
C GLY A 627 3.00 22.14 -25.53
N ASP A 628 3.04 20.84 -25.76
CA ASP A 628 2.14 20.23 -26.75
C ASP A 628 0.85 19.80 -26.01
N ASP A 629 -0.18 20.64 -26.02
CA ASP A 629 -1.33 20.55 -25.12
C ASP A 629 -2.55 19.85 -25.74
N VAL A 630 -3.45 19.32 -24.90
CA VAL A 630 -4.73 18.73 -25.30
C VAL A 630 -5.89 19.43 -24.61
N ILE A 631 -6.68 20.16 -25.39
CA ILE A 631 -7.65 21.13 -24.88
C ILE A 631 -9.05 20.82 -25.40
N GLY A 632 -10.04 20.83 -24.50
CA GLY A 632 -11.46 20.72 -24.84
C GLY A 632 -12.30 21.78 -24.14
N GLY A 633 -12.91 22.71 -24.88
CA GLY A 633 -13.82 23.74 -24.34
C GLY A 633 -15.02 23.10 -23.67
N GLY A 634 -15.77 22.29 -24.43
CA GLY A 634 -16.89 21.52 -23.90
C GLY A 634 -18.21 22.08 -24.37
N ALA A 635 -19.02 22.64 -23.48
CA ALA A 635 -20.34 23.15 -23.84
C ALA A 635 -20.53 24.59 -23.38
N GLY A 636 -20.64 25.52 -24.32
CA GLY A 636 -21.02 26.89 -24.04
C GLY A 636 -20.58 27.85 -25.14
N ARG A 637 -19.76 28.84 -24.80
CA ARG A 637 -19.14 29.75 -25.76
C ARG A 637 -17.76 30.02 -25.23
N ASP A 638 -16.81 29.23 -25.70
CA ASP A 638 -15.51 29.13 -25.09
C ASP A 638 -14.52 30.02 -25.84
N THR A 639 -13.51 30.50 -25.11
CA THR A 639 -12.35 31.19 -25.66
C THR A 639 -11.12 30.37 -25.32
N ILE A 640 -10.42 29.83 -26.31
CA ILE A 640 -9.31 28.90 -26.11
C ILE A 640 -8.06 29.40 -26.83
N GLU A 641 -6.98 29.58 -26.09
CA GLU A 641 -5.63 29.85 -26.60
C GLU A 641 -4.74 28.61 -26.30
N GLY A 642 -4.22 27.99 -27.36
CA GLY A 642 -3.28 26.84 -27.27
C GLY A 642 -1.96 27.29 -26.70
N GLY A 643 -1.29 28.20 -27.41
CA GLY A 643 -0.12 28.89 -26.88
C GLY A 643 1.11 28.53 -27.68
N ALA A 644 2.11 27.89 -27.07
CA ALA A 644 3.34 27.52 -27.77
C ALA A 644 3.60 26.01 -27.73
N GLY A 645 3.64 25.37 -28.89
CA GLY A 645 3.86 23.93 -29.06
C GLY A 645 2.85 23.37 -30.06
N ASP A 646 2.91 22.08 -30.37
CA ASP A 646 1.99 21.47 -31.34
C ASP A 646 0.71 21.01 -30.62
N ASP A 647 -0.35 21.83 -30.63
CA ASP A 647 -1.53 21.65 -29.78
C ASP A 647 -2.68 20.86 -30.43
N VAL A 648 -3.54 20.27 -29.59
CA VAL A 648 -4.79 19.62 -30.00
C VAL A 648 -5.97 20.33 -29.34
N ILE A 649 -6.72 21.12 -30.12
CA ILE A 649 -7.79 21.99 -29.64
C ILE A 649 -9.16 21.51 -30.14
N GLY A 650 -10.11 21.36 -29.22
CA GLY A 650 -11.53 21.15 -29.53
C GLY A 650 -12.42 22.18 -28.85
N GLY A 651 -13.18 22.97 -29.62
CA GLY A 651 -14.14 23.94 -29.06
C GLY A 651 -15.31 23.23 -28.39
N GLY A 652 -16.00 22.36 -29.14
CA GLY A 652 -17.08 21.53 -28.60
C GLY A 652 -18.45 22.00 -29.09
N GLU A 653 -19.40 22.20 -28.18
CA GLU A 653 -20.72 22.75 -28.51
C GLU A 653 -20.75 24.24 -28.16
N GLY A 654 -20.79 25.14 -29.13
CA GLY A 654 -20.73 26.56 -28.81
C GLY A 654 -20.47 27.43 -30.02
N ASP A 655 -20.61 28.75 -29.88
CA ASP A 655 -20.08 29.66 -30.90
C ASP A 655 -18.68 30.10 -30.42
N ASP A 656 -17.66 29.28 -30.63
CA ASP A 656 -16.38 29.34 -29.89
C ASP A 656 -15.33 30.23 -30.59
N ASP A 657 -14.41 30.81 -29.81
CA ASP A 657 -13.27 31.60 -30.31
C ASP A 657 -11.97 30.82 -30.01
N LEU A 658 -11.35 30.20 -31.03
CA LEU A 658 -10.21 29.29 -30.92
C LEU A 658 -8.93 29.88 -31.55
N PHE A 659 -7.82 29.79 -30.84
CA PHE A 659 -6.51 30.31 -31.24
C PHE A 659 -5.43 29.22 -31.01
N GLY A 660 -4.79 28.72 -32.07
CA GLY A 660 -3.69 27.77 -31.96
C GLY A 660 -2.40 28.42 -31.44
N SER A 661 -2.07 29.58 -32.01
CA SER A 661 -0.89 30.40 -31.69
C SER A 661 0.40 29.90 -32.33
N ASP A 662 1.45 29.52 -31.60
CA ASP A 662 2.75 29.11 -32.18
C ASP A 662 2.83 27.57 -32.19
N GLY A 663 2.89 26.91 -33.34
CA GLY A 663 2.84 25.45 -33.39
C GLY A 663 2.29 24.88 -34.68
N ASN A 664 2.36 23.56 -34.86
CA ASN A 664 1.59 22.88 -35.90
C ASN A 664 0.35 22.27 -35.25
N ASP A 665 -0.73 23.02 -35.23
CA ASP A 665 -1.87 22.71 -34.37
C ASP A 665 -2.93 21.87 -35.07
N PHE A 666 -3.65 21.05 -34.30
CA PHE A 666 -4.88 20.40 -34.73
C PHE A 666 -6.08 21.05 -34.06
N ILE A 667 -6.89 21.76 -34.84
CA ILE A 667 -8.03 22.53 -34.31
C ILE A 667 -9.35 22.02 -34.87
N ALA A 668 -10.28 21.68 -33.97
CA ALA A 668 -11.64 21.32 -34.29
C ALA A 668 -12.63 22.29 -33.61
N GLY A 669 -13.36 23.08 -34.40
CA GLY A 669 -14.39 24.02 -33.91
C GLY A 669 -15.49 23.29 -33.15
N GLY A 670 -16.16 22.36 -33.84
CA GLY A 670 -17.14 21.49 -33.24
C GLY A 670 -18.52 21.78 -33.79
N GLY A 671 -19.44 22.28 -32.96
CA GLY A 671 -20.82 22.56 -33.34
C GLY A 671 -21.21 24.00 -33.12
N ARG A 672 -21.97 24.55 -34.08
CA ARG A 672 -22.35 25.96 -34.27
C ARG A 672 -21.23 26.76 -34.91
N ASN A 673 -21.22 28.10 -34.77
CA ASN A 673 -20.45 28.98 -35.64
C ASN A 673 -19.21 29.48 -34.92
N ASP A 674 -18.06 28.97 -35.34
CA ASP A 674 -16.81 29.18 -34.64
C ASP A 674 -15.92 30.21 -35.35
N PHE A 675 -15.07 30.86 -34.57
CA PHE A 675 -13.99 31.70 -35.04
C PHE A 675 -12.66 31.02 -34.72
N ILE A 676 -11.88 30.65 -35.74
CA ILE A 676 -10.66 29.86 -35.58
C ILE A 676 -9.48 30.59 -36.23
N LEU A 677 -8.40 30.76 -35.48
CA LEU A 677 -7.10 31.18 -35.98
C LEU A 677 -6.09 30.07 -35.67
N GLY A 678 -5.44 29.50 -36.69
CA GLY A 678 -4.33 28.56 -36.55
C GLY A 678 -3.15 29.25 -35.89
N GLY A 679 -2.44 30.09 -36.64
CA GLY A 679 -1.41 30.95 -36.08
C GLY A 679 -0.12 30.84 -36.86
N ALA A 680 0.95 30.36 -36.25
CA ALA A 680 2.25 30.20 -36.88
C ALA A 680 2.68 28.74 -36.85
N GLY A 681 2.84 28.12 -38.01
CA GLY A 681 3.20 26.72 -38.21
C GLY A 681 2.23 26.07 -39.20
N ASP A 682 2.42 24.78 -39.48
CA ASP A 682 1.62 24.07 -40.49
C ASP A 682 0.36 23.47 -39.82
N ASP A 683 -0.74 24.22 -39.80
CA ASP A 683 -1.92 23.88 -39.00
C ASP A 683 -2.91 22.95 -39.71
N THR A 684 -3.71 22.19 -38.95
CA THR A 684 -4.82 21.37 -39.45
C THR A 684 -6.13 21.81 -38.80
N ILE A 685 -7.02 22.42 -39.58
CA ILE A 685 -8.23 23.08 -39.07
C ILE A 685 -9.50 22.43 -39.64
N ASN A 686 -10.44 22.11 -38.74
CA ASN A 686 -11.78 21.64 -39.07
C ASN A 686 -12.84 22.46 -38.31
N GLY A 687 -13.55 23.36 -38.98
CA GLY A 687 -14.64 24.13 -38.35
C GLY A 687 -15.75 23.26 -37.75
N GLY A 688 -16.06 22.13 -38.40
CA GLY A 688 -17.12 21.24 -37.94
C GLY A 688 -18.48 21.67 -38.49
N ALA A 689 -19.45 21.91 -37.62
CA ALA A 689 -20.85 22.07 -37.98
C ALA A 689 -21.39 23.48 -37.73
N GLY A 690 -21.34 24.37 -38.70
CA GLY A 690 -22.05 25.64 -38.60
C GLY A 690 -21.70 26.59 -39.72
N ASN A 691 -21.34 27.83 -39.40
CA ASN A 691 -20.83 28.74 -40.42
C ASN A 691 -19.59 29.40 -39.85
N ASP A 692 -18.47 28.74 -40.08
CA ASP A 692 -17.25 29.03 -39.36
C ASP A 692 -16.42 30.07 -40.11
N ILE A 693 -15.60 30.79 -39.37
CA ILE A 693 -14.61 31.73 -39.90
C ILE A 693 -13.24 31.20 -39.48
N MET A 694 -12.40 30.87 -40.45
CA MET A 694 -11.12 30.22 -40.21
C MET A 694 -9.99 31.00 -40.89
N SER A 695 -8.86 31.12 -40.20
CA SER A 695 -7.59 31.61 -40.74
C SER A 695 -6.51 30.58 -40.42
N GLY A 696 -5.69 30.20 -41.40
CA GLY A 696 -4.56 29.30 -41.18
C GLY A 696 -3.39 30.03 -40.54
N GLY A 697 -3.04 31.20 -41.07
CA GLY A 697 -1.97 32.05 -40.57
C GLY A 697 -0.67 31.92 -41.36
N GLU A 698 0.47 31.85 -40.67
CA GLU A 698 1.79 31.63 -41.28
C GLU A 698 2.09 30.13 -41.34
N GLY A 699 2.20 29.53 -42.52
CA GLY A 699 2.57 28.12 -42.61
C GLY A 699 1.98 27.47 -43.85
N ALA A 700 2.04 26.14 -43.92
CA ALA A 700 1.36 25.35 -44.93
C ALA A 700 0.17 24.60 -44.31
N ASP A 701 -1.00 25.22 -44.38
CA ASP A 701 -2.14 24.79 -43.58
C ASP A 701 -3.04 23.78 -44.31
N VAL A 702 -3.82 23.03 -43.55
CA VAL A 702 -4.75 22.01 -44.02
C VAL A 702 -6.16 22.29 -43.49
N PHE A 703 -7.07 22.69 -44.36
CA PHE A 703 -8.49 22.84 -44.02
C PHE A 703 -9.25 21.55 -44.32
N VAL A 704 -9.84 20.94 -43.30
CA VAL A 704 -10.42 19.59 -43.34
C VAL A 704 -11.94 19.64 -43.39
N PHE A 705 -12.52 18.96 -44.38
CA PHE A 705 -13.97 18.81 -44.55
C PHE A 705 -14.34 17.32 -44.64
N ASN A 706 -14.61 16.72 -43.46
CA ASN A 706 -14.87 15.29 -43.31
C ASN A 706 -16.34 14.88 -43.41
N GLU A 707 -17.26 15.76 -42.99
CA GLU A 707 -18.71 15.53 -43.06
C GLU A 707 -19.41 16.86 -43.39
N PHE A 708 -19.99 16.95 -44.59
CA PHE A 708 -20.78 18.12 -44.96
C PHE A 708 -22.16 18.01 -44.28
N VAL A 709 -22.33 18.68 -43.13
CA VAL A 709 -23.62 18.81 -42.43
C VAL A 709 -24.53 19.79 -43.20
N ALA A 710 -25.63 19.29 -43.78
CA ALA A 710 -26.47 20.04 -44.73
C ALA A 710 -26.83 21.47 -44.26
N GLY A 711 -26.37 22.48 -45.01
CA GLY A 711 -26.65 23.90 -44.81
C GLY A 711 -25.57 24.71 -44.10
N SER A 712 -24.37 24.14 -43.88
CA SER A 712 -23.20 24.83 -43.32
C SER A 712 -22.48 25.69 -44.37
N PHE A 713 -21.80 26.76 -43.95
CA PHE A 713 -21.06 27.64 -44.84
C PHE A 713 -19.77 28.17 -44.21
N GLU A 714 -18.64 27.70 -44.70
CA GLU A 714 -17.33 27.97 -44.11
C GLU A 714 -16.60 29.09 -44.85
N ASN A 715 -15.96 30.01 -44.11
CA ASN A 715 -15.18 31.12 -44.65
C ASN A 715 -13.71 30.98 -44.25
N ILE A 716 -12.84 30.76 -45.23
CA ILE A 716 -11.39 30.76 -45.03
C ILE A 716 -10.85 32.14 -45.44
N THR A 717 -10.23 32.86 -44.50
CA THR A 717 -9.94 34.29 -44.66
C THR A 717 -8.59 34.63 -45.29
N ASP A 718 -7.64 33.70 -45.33
CA ASP A 718 -6.24 33.96 -45.69
C ASP A 718 -5.58 32.89 -46.58
N PHE A 719 -6.35 31.94 -47.13
CA PHE A 719 -5.84 30.81 -47.92
C PHE A 719 -4.78 31.20 -48.98
N GLU A 720 -3.55 30.70 -48.83
CA GLU A 720 -2.43 30.90 -49.75
C GLU A 720 -2.32 29.74 -50.76
N ALA A 721 -2.78 29.99 -52.00
CA ALA A 721 -2.74 28.98 -53.05
C ALA A 721 -1.33 28.47 -53.36
N GLY A 722 -1.15 27.15 -53.22
CA GLY A 722 0.13 26.46 -53.47
C GLY A 722 1.02 26.34 -52.23
N VAL A 723 0.56 26.86 -51.10
CA VAL A 723 1.10 26.62 -49.77
C VAL A 723 0.07 25.81 -48.98
N ASP A 724 -1.15 26.33 -48.86
CA ASP A 724 -2.23 25.67 -48.14
C ASP A 724 -2.95 24.61 -48.98
N THR A 725 -3.59 23.68 -48.28
CA THR A 725 -4.35 22.60 -48.87
C THR A 725 -5.72 22.42 -48.21
N VAL A 726 -6.64 21.86 -48.99
CA VAL A 726 -7.97 21.51 -48.53
C VAL A 726 -8.14 20.01 -48.60
N PHE A 727 -8.39 19.39 -47.48
CA PHE A 727 -8.69 17.96 -47.40
C PHE A 727 -10.20 17.74 -47.48
N ILE A 728 -10.65 16.95 -48.45
CA ILE A 728 -12.06 16.61 -48.63
C ILE A 728 -12.23 15.09 -48.59
N ARG A 729 -13.07 14.61 -47.67
CA ARG A 729 -13.49 13.21 -47.65
C ARG A 729 -14.61 12.95 -48.64
N VAL A 730 -14.44 11.96 -49.51
CA VAL A 730 -15.24 11.87 -50.75
C VAL A 730 -16.34 10.80 -50.67
N ASP A 731 -17.18 10.87 -49.62
CA ASP A 731 -18.37 10.02 -49.54
C ASP A 731 -19.52 10.65 -50.36
N GLY A 732 -19.67 10.22 -51.63
CA GLY A 732 -20.84 10.56 -52.47
C GLY A 732 -20.61 11.52 -53.65
N LEU A 733 -19.37 11.94 -53.92
CA LEU A 733 -19.00 12.76 -55.08
C LEU A 733 -18.74 11.87 -56.32
N ASP A 734 -19.50 12.04 -57.41
CA ASP A 734 -19.29 11.32 -58.67
C ASP A 734 -18.15 11.97 -59.48
N ASN A 735 -16.98 11.34 -59.56
CA ASN A 735 -15.85 11.83 -60.36
C ASN A 735 -15.99 11.62 -61.87
N GLY A 736 -17.11 11.05 -62.34
CA GLY A 736 -17.36 10.78 -63.75
C GLY A 736 -16.31 9.89 -64.43
N GLY A 737 -15.46 9.20 -63.67
CA GLY A 737 -14.35 8.37 -64.15
C GLY A 737 -13.09 9.13 -64.60
N ASN A 738 -12.95 10.43 -64.30
CA ASN A 738 -11.86 11.27 -64.82
C ASN A 738 -10.62 11.38 -63.90
N GLY A 739 -10.51 10.52 -62.88
CA GLY A 739 -9.43 10.61 -61.89
C GLY A 739 -9.55 11.88 -61.02
N LEU A 740 -8.44 12.35 -60.45
CA LEU A 740 -8.43 13.45 -59.47
C LEU A 740 -8.99 14.76 -60.06
N GLN A 741 -8.72 15.06 -61.34
CA GLN A 741 -9.28 16.22 -62.05
C GLN A 741 -10.81 16.18 -62.12
N GLY A 742 -11.41 14.99 -62.19
CA GLY A 742 -12.87 14.83 -62.19
C GLY A 742 -13.53 15.29 -60.89
N TYR A 743 -12.83 15.19 -59.76
CA TYR A 743 -13.32 15.69 -58.48
C TYR A 743 -13.27 17.22 -58.43
N LEU A 744 -12.18 17.83 -58.91
CA LEU A 744 -12.07 19.30 -58.99
C LEU A 744 -13.17 19.90 -59.89
N ASP A 745 -13.43 19.27 -61.05
CA ASP A 745 -14.52 19.69 -61.94
C ASP A 745 -15.91 19.54 -61.26
N ALA A 746 -16.08 18.52 -60.42
CA ALA A 746 -17.33 18.25 -59.71
C ALA A 746 -17.61 19.23 -58.56
N LEU A 747 -16.57 19.83 -57.96
CA LEU A 747 -16.74 20.90 -56.96
C LEU A 747 -17.38 22.16 -57.57
N GLY A 748 -17.19 22.40 -58.87
CA GLY A 748 -17.87 23.51 -59.57
C GLY A 748 -17.48 24.89 -59.02
N ILE A 749 -16.19 25.09 -58.72
CA ILE A 749 -15.65 26.33 -58.14
C ILE A 749 -16.01 27.54 -59.02
N VAL A 750 -16.55 28.60 -58.42
CA VAL A 750 -16.93 29.86 -59.08
C VAL A 750 -16.33 31.06 -58.36
N ASP A 751 -16.01 32.12 -59.11
CA ASP A 751 -15.70 33.43 -58.53
C ASP A 751 -16.97 34.15 -58.09
N THR A 752 -16.94 34.73 -56.89
CA THR A 752 -17.96 35.63 -56.35
C THR A 752 -17.39 37.04 -56.18
N ASP A 753 -18.19 37.98 -55.66
CA ASP A 753 -17.70 39.32 -55.30
C ASP A 753 -16.73 39.30 -54.10
N GLN A 754 -16.66 38.18 -53.36
CA GLN A 754 -15.86 38.03 -52.13
C GLN A 754 -14.67 37.07 -52.26
N GLY A 755 -14.62 36.27 -53.34
CA GLY A 755 -13.58 35.26 -53.55
C GLY A 755 -14.12 34.00 -54.23
N ALA A 756 -13.32 32.93 -54.23
CA ALA A 756 -13.64 31.66 -54.84
C ALA A 756 -14.56 30.83 -53.94
N GLN A 757 -15.56 30.18 -54.50
CA GLN A 757 -16.53 29.40 -53.74
C GLN A 757 -16.85 28.07 -54.42
N PHE A 758 -17.02 27.00 -53.64
CA PHE A 758 -17.67 25.78 -54.10
C PHE A 758 -18.81 25.34 -53.18
N THR A 759 -19.62 24.39 -53.64
CA THR A 759 -20.72 23.83 -52.83
C THR A 759 -20.86 22.32 -53.06
N VAL A 760 -20.89 21.55 -51.97
CA VAL A 760 -21.11 20.10 -51.97
C VAL A 760 -22.29 19.78 -51.07
N ASN A 761 -23.31 19.08 -51.59
CA ASN A 761 -24.50 18.66 -50.82
C ASN A 761 -25.19 19.78 -50.00
N ASP A 762 -25.32 20.96 -50.60
CA ASP A 762 -25.88 22.19 -49.99
C ASP A 762 -25.00 22.87 -48.92
N ASN A 763 -23.73 22.45 -48.77
CA ASN A 763 -22.73 23.12 -47.93
C ASN A 763 -21.73 23.92 -48.75
N GLY A 764 -21.41 25.13 -48.33
CA GLY A 764 -20.51 26.03 -49.04
C GLY A 764 -19.16 26.19 -48.36
N VAL A 765 -18.11 26.39 -49.16
CA VAL A 765 -16.82 26.91 -48.70
C VAL A 765 -16.48 28.13 -49.54
N LEU A 766 -16.14 29.24 -48.88
CA LEU A 766 -15.66 30.48 -49.47
C LEU A 766 -14.20 30.71 -49.08
N PHE A 767 -13.34 30.84 -50.08
CA PHE A 767 -11.98 31.33 -49.94
C PHE A 767 -11.98 32.84 -50.19
N VAL A 768 -11.87 33.62 -49.13
CA VAL A 768 -11.93 35.09 -49.21
C VAL A 768 -10.71 35.62 -49.97
N ASP A 769 -10.94 36.56 -50.89
CA ASP A 769 -9.90 37.21 -51.70
C ASP A 769 -9.04 36.29 -52.59
N VAL A 770 -9.39 35.00 -52.72
CA VAL A 770 -8.78 34.04 -53.64
C VAL A 770 -9.60 33.95 -54.93
N LEU A 771 -8.95 33.83 -56.10
CA LEU A 771 -9.64 33.60 -57.38
C LEU A 771 -9.75 32.10 -57.69
N ALA A 772 -10.85 31.68 -58.30
CA ALA A 772 -11.10 30.30 -58.69
C ALA A 772 -10.05 29.73 -59.65
N ALA A 773 -9.35 30.60 -60.39
CA ALA A 773 -8.26 30.21 -61.29
C ALA A 773 -6.96 29.85 -60.57
N ASP A 774 -6.79 30.27 -59.31
CA ASP A 774 -5.60 30.01 -58.49
C ASP A 774 -5.72 28.67 -57.74
N LEU A 775 -6.95 28.15 -57.58
CA LEU A 775 -7.22 26.84 -57.00
C LEU A 775 -6.99 25.73 -58.03
N THR A 776 -5.95 24.92 -57.82
CA THR A 776 -5.58 23.82 -58.71
C THR A 776 -5.68 22.48 -58.00
N LEU A 777 -5.33 21.39 -58.68
CA LEU A 777 -5.33 20.06 -58.09
C LEU A 777 -4.43 19.96 -56.85
N ASP A 778 -3.35 20.75 -56.80
CA ASP A 778 -2.41 20.75 -55.68
C ASP A 778 -2.99 21.45 -54.44
N SER A 779 -4.05 22.24 -54.60
CA SER A 779 -4.80 22.86 -53.50
C SER A 779 -5.72 21.88 -52.77
N PHE A 780 -5.90 20.66 -53.28
CA PHE A 780 -6.87 19.70 -52.74
C PHE A 780 -6.28 18.31 -52.56
N THR A 781 -6.58 17.71 -51.41
CA THR A 781 -6.35 16.29 -51.13
C THR A 781 -7.68 15.58 -50.97
N PHE A 782 -7.80 14.39 -51.56
CA PHE A 782 -9.03 13.60 -51.61
C PHE A 782 -8.79 12.20 -51.04
N LEU A 783 -9.66 11.75 -50.13
CA LEU A 783 -9.66 10.37 -49.59
C LEU A 783 -10.84 9.54 -50.11
#